data_AF-A0A841X035-F1
#
_entry.id   AF-A0A841X035-F1
#
_cell.length_a   1.000
_cell.length_b   1.000
_cell.length_c   1.000
_cell.angle_alpha   90.00
_cell.angle_beta   90.00
_cell.angle_gamma   90.00
#
_symmetry.space_group_name_H-M   'P 1'
#
loop_
_entity.id
_entity.type
_entity.pdbx_description
1 polymer ?
#
loop_
_entity_poly.entity_id
_entity_poly.type
_entity_poly.pdbx_seq_one_letter_code
_entity_poly.pdbx_strand_id
1 'polypeptide(L)'
;MTEPRFLNIITNPFGLSNVGFYAKPTFADIDGDGDKDAFVGNDQGNTLFYRNTGTASNPKFAAPSTNPFGLTDVGYFATPTFADIDGDGDKDAFVGNSQGNTLFYRNTGTASNPKFAAPSTNPFGLTDVGFSAAPTFADIDGDGDLDAFVGNEGGNTLFYRNTGTATNPKFAAPSSNPFGLTDVGFYAAPTFADIDGDGDLDAFVGNRDGNTLFYRNTGTASNPKFAAASSNPFGLNNVGLFAAPTFADINGDGDLDAFVGNSQGNTLFFENVPNTPPIAVNDAFSTNENTTLNGNVRSNDSDPDNNTLTVTQVNGNAANVGTQINLGNGKLTVNGNGSFTFDPTNGTAALTDGYDYLPQGATASTSFNYTISDGNGGTASATATITITGVNDAATIAGTATAAVTEDASTPNLTATGALTVADVDAGQNTFNTTVTSASGNLGSLTITSAGSWNYTVANSAVQFLGAGVTKTETFTVKSVDGTAKDIVITITGVNDTASITGIATGAFTEDTSTPNLTATGALTVNDVDAGENKFNTNVTGTNNLGSLSITDTGSWNYTVANSAVEFLGAGATKTETFTVQSVDGTASLDIVVTITGVNDEENAIATFNAQTGSNNPFNNINFGSYSAPTLADIDGDGDNDLIVGVDDGTLKYYKNTGTATNPVYTAQTVTANPFNGIDVGSYSAPTLADIDGDGDVDAIVGVNDGTLKYYKNTGTATNPVYTAQTVTANPFNSIDVGSLSKLIFANVDGDGDLDLIVGERNGTLKYYKNTGTAINPVYRAISGTANLFSGIDVGYSSAPTFADIDGDGDVDAIVGERNGTLKYYKNDTPPKPFIFVATTGTANPFNGINVGNYSAPTFADIDGDGDVDAIVGVNDGTLKYYKNTGTATNPIYTQQIGTANPFNSINVQDSSTPTLADIDGDGDLDL
;
A
#
# COMPACT_ATOMS: atom_id res chain seq x y z
N MET A 1 -62.38 35.21 28.05
CA MET A 1 -63.48 34.39 27.52
C MET A 1 -63.23 34.22 26.02
N THR A 2 -63.79 33.19 25.41
CA THR A 2 -63.57 32.92 23.98
C THR A 2 -64.30 33.98 23.17
N GLU A 3 -63.59 34.72 22.33
CA GLU A 3 -64.24 35.57 21.35
C GLU A 3 -65.18 34.71 20.48
N PRO A 4 -66.39 35.19 20.14
CA PRO A 4 -67.34 34.44 19.34
C PRO A 4 -66.74 34.12 17.98
N ARG A 5 -67.05 32.92 17.47
CA ARG A 5 -66.57 32.45 16.17
C ARG A 5 -67.76 32.15 15.28
N PHE A 6 -68.17 33.15 14.53
CA PHE A 6 -69.15 32.97 13.46
C PHE A 6 -68.53 32.20 12.30
N LEU A 7 -69.14 31.07 11.93
CA LEU A 7 -68.80 30.35 10.72
C LEU A 7 -69.17 31.20 9.47
N ASN A 8 -68.53 30.90 8.33
CA ASN A 8 -68.92 31.51 7.05
C ASN A 8 -70.42 31.30 6.78
N ILE A 9 -71.05 32.23 6.02
CA ILE A 9 -72.48 32.20 5.66
C ILE A 9 -72.95 30.77 5.38
N ILE A 10 -73.78 30.23 6.27
CA ILE A 10 -74.40 28.93 6.08
C ILE A 10 -75.68 29.13 5.27
N THR A 11 -76.10 28.11 4.53
CA THR A 11 -77.44 28.12 3.90
C THR A 11 -78.45 28.38 5.01
N ASN A 12 -79.19 29.50 4.96
CA ASN A 12 -80.17 29.88 5.97
C ASN A 12 -81.10 28.67 6.24
N PRO A 13 -80.93 27.96 7.37
CA PRO A 13 -81.62 26.70 7.61
C PRO A 13 -83.11 26.90 7.92
N PHE A 14 -83.49 28.15 8.20
CA PHE A 14 -84.82 28.58 8.60
C PHE A 14 -85.68 29.06 7.44
N GLY A 15 -85.11 29.15 6.22
CA GLY A 15 -85.86 29.56 5.04
C GLY A 15 -86.31 31.03 5.04
N LEU A 16 -85.68 31.89 5.85
CA LEU A 16 -85.94 33.34 5.90
C LEU A 16 -85.27 34.07 4.73
N SER A 17 -85.61 33.66 3.50
CA SER A 17 -85.09 34.24 2.26
C SER A 17 -86.24 34.80 1.40
N ASN A 18 -85.93 35.77 0.54
CA ASN A 18 -86.86 36.42 -0.38
C ASN A 18 -88.08 37.08 0.30
N VAL A 19 -87.84 37.81 1.37
CA VAL A 19 -88.89 38.47 2.21
C VAL A 19 -89.39 39.82 1.65
N GLY A 20 -89.02 40.15 0.40
CA GLY A 20 -89.12 41.50 -0.19
C GLY A 20 -87.78 42.23 -0.09
N PHE A 21 -87.55 43.26 -0.92
CA PHE A 21 -86.26 43.95 -0.90
C PHE A 21 -86.03 44.61 0.47
N TYR A 22 -84.76 44.72 0.87
CA TYR A 22 -84.34 45.33 2.15
C TYR A 22 -84.89 44.60 3.38
N ALA A 23 -84.51 43.33 3.54
CA ALA A 23 -84.83 42.54 4.71
C ALA A 23 -84.25 43.16 5.98
N LYS A 24 -85.09 43.31 7.01
CA LYS A 24 -84.69 43.71 8.36
C LYS A 24 -85.28 42.71 9.37
N PRO A 25 -84.56 41.62 9.67
CA PRO A 25 -85.04 40.59 10.58
C PRO A 25 -85.04 41.08 12.03
N THR A 26 -85.92 40.51 12.85
CA THR A 26 -85.94 40.65 14.31
C THR A 26 -86.60 39.38 14.87
N PHE A 27 -86.12 38.92 16.03
CA PHE A 27 -86.64 37.72 16.67
C PHE A 27 -87.19 38.06 18.05
N ALA A 28 -88.38 37.55 18.35
CA ALA A 28 -89.02 37.76 19.65
C ALA A 28 -89.92 36.57 19.98
N ASP A 29 -89.83 36.08 21.22
CA ASP A 29 -90.87 35.24 21.80
C ASP A 29 -92.08 36.14 22.07
N ILE A 30 -93.02 36.17 21.12
CA ILE A 30 -94.12 37.13 21.09
C ILE A 30 -95.39 36.58 21.77
N ASP A 31 -95.56 35.26 21.78
CA ASP A 31 -96.68 34.55 22.40
C ASP A 31 -96.27 33.69 23.62
N GLY A 32 -95.07 33.94 24.17
CA GLY A 32 -94.64 33.50 25.49
C GLY A 32 -94.51 31.99 25.63
N ASP A 33 -94.33 31.27 24.52
CA ASP A 33 -94.22 29.81 24.53
C ASP A 33 -92.79 29.30 24.73
N GLY A 34 -91.83 30.24 24.80
CA GLY A 34 -90.42 30.00 25.09
C GLY A 34 -89.55 29.79 23.85
N ASP A 35 -90.12 29.80 22.65
CA ASP A 35 -89.34 29.89 21.42
C ASP A 35 -89.52 31.26 20.73
N LYS A 36 -88.55 31.66 19.89
CA LYS A 36 -88.57 32.99 19.26
C LYS A 36 -89.18 32.90 17.86
N ASP A 37 -90.18 33.72 17.61
CA ASP A 37 -90.74 33.97 16.29
C ASP A 37 -89.90 34.99 15.51
N ALA A 38 -89.95 34.95 14.17
CA ALA A 38 -89.23 35.90 13.32
C ALA A 38 -90.18 36.91 12.66
N PHE A 39 -89.79 38.18 12.74
CA PHE A 39 -90.44 39.31 12.11
C PHE A 39 -89.47 39.96 11.14
N VAL A 40 -89.84 40.09 9.87
CA VAL A 40 -88.94 40.63 8.85
C VAL A 40 -89.58 41.82 8.14
N GLY A 41 -89.02 43.00 8.37
CA GLY A 41 -89.40 44.22 7.66
C GLY A 41 -88.87 44.24 6.23
N ASN A 42 -89.60 44.92 5.33
CA ASN A 42 -89.17 45.13 3.94
C ASN A 42 -89.44 46.54 3.40
N ASP A 43 -88.97 46.80 2.19
CA ASP A 43 -89.08 48.08 1.50
C ASP A 43 -90.51 48.55 1.29
N GLN A 44 -91.46 47.64 1.05
CA GLN A 44 -92.87 47.97 0.84
C GLN A 44 -93.61 48.39 2.12
N GLY A 45 -92.95 48.34 3.28
CA GLY A 45 -93.59 48.65 4.56
C GLY A 45 -94.36 47.48 5.16
N ASN A 46 -94.07 46.26 4.73
CA ASN A 46 -94.60 45.06 5.36
C ASN A 46 -93.68 44.58 6.48
N THR A 47 -94.28 44.08 7.55
CA THR A 47 -93.58 43.32 8.60
C THR A 47 -94.00 41.85 8.50
N LEU A 48 -93.31 41.04 7.70
CA LEU A 48 -93.68 39.63 7.51
C LEU A 48 -93.49 38.83 8.81
N PHE A 49 -94.42 37.93 9.09
CA PHE A 49 -94.38 37.08 10.29
C PHE A 49 -94.11 35.62 9.93
N TYR A 50 -93.13 35.05 10.60
CA TYR A 50 -92.73 33.66 10.51
C TYR A 50 -92.86 33.04 11.90
N ARG A 51 -93.91 32.22 12.05
CA ARG A 51 -94.09 31.43 13.27
C ARG A 51 -93.02 30.34 13.35
N ASN A 52 -92.35 30.24 14.49
CA ASN A 52 -91.61 29.06 14.86
C ASN A 52 -92.60 27.94 15.20
N THR A 53 -92.43 26.82 14.54
CA THR A 53 -93.26 25.61 14.66
C THR A 53 -92.46 24.43 15.21
N GLY A 54 -91.20 24.69 15.56
CA GLY A 54 -90.26 23.74 16.12
C GLY A 54 -90.30 23.77 17.64
N THR A 55 -89.11 23.70 18.23
CA THR A 55 -88.88 23.91 19.66
C THR A 55 -87.78 24.94 19.83
N ALA A 56 -87.64 25.53 21.02
CA ALA A 56 -86.51 26.41 21.35
C ALA A 56 -85.14 25.79 20.99
N SER A 57 -84.97 24.47 21.16
CA SER A 57 -83.71 23.77 20.83
C SER A 57 -83.57 23.27 19.39
N ASN A 58 -84.60 23.43 18.56
CA ASN A 58 -84.62 22.98 17.17
C ASN A 58 -85.66 23.80 16.38
N PRO A 59 -85.35 25.09 16.14
CA PRO A 59 -86.30 26.03 15.56
C PRO A 59 -86.65 25.67 14.12
N LYS A 60 -87.91 25.87 13.76
CA LYS A 60 -88.43 25.60 12.41
C LYS A 60 -89.50 26.61 12.03
N PHE A 61 -89.22 27.45 11.04
CA PHE A 61 -90.14 28.50 10.64
C PHE A 61 -91.11 28.06 9.54
N ALA A 62 -92.37 28.42 9.71
CA ALA A 62 -93.38 28.29 8.65
C ALA A 62 -93.14 29.30 7.52
N ALA A 63 -93.74 29.08 6.35
CA ALA A 63 -93.72 30.05 5.25
C ALA A 63 -94.29 31.40 5.70
N PRO A 64 -93.82 32.54 5.13
CA PRO A 64 -94.26 33.86 5.56
C PRO A 64 -95.77 33.99 5.43
N SER A 65 -96.39 34.50 6.49
CA SER A 65 -97.79 34.89 6.47
C SER A 65 -97.92 36.40 6.51
N THR A 66 -99.05 36.92 6.02
CA THR A 66 -99.45 38.30 6.31
C THR A 66 -99.52 38.47 7.82
N ASN A 67 -98.86 39.51 8.35
CA ASN A 67 -98.72 39.74 9.77
C ASN A 67 -100.07 39.62 10.51
N PRO A 68 -100.26 38.62 11.39
CA PRO A 68 -101.55 38.38 12.05
C PRO A 68 -101.87 39.44 13.10
N PHE A 69 -100.89 40.27 13.47
CA PHE A 69 -100.99 41.30 14.49
C PHE A 69 -101.34 42.69 13.94
N GLY A 70 -101.48 42.83 12.61
CA GLY A 70 -101.84 44.10 11.99
C GLY A 70 -100.69 45.11 11.90
N LEU A 71 -99.44 44.65 11.96
CA LEU A 71 -98.23 45.48 11.74
C LEU A 71 -97.96 45.68 10.23
N THR A 72 -98.98 46.10 9.49
CA THR A 72 -98.93 46.32 8.03
C THR A 72 -99.01 47.81 7.71
N ASP A 73 -98.54 48.20 6.52
CA ASP A 73 -98.59 49.57 5.99
C ASP A 73 -97.90 50.61 6.88
N VAL A 74 -96.76 50.25 7.48
CA VAL A 74 -95.96 51.12 8.38
C VAL A 74 -95.21 52.24 7.65
N GLY A 75 -95.34 52.32 6.32
CA GLY A 75 -94.53 53.17 5.42
C GLY A 75 -93.33 52.43 4.85
N TYR A 76 -92.76 52.91 3.72
CA TYR A 76 -91.65 52.22 3.05
C TYR A 76 -90.47 51.98 4.00
N PHE A 77 -89.72 50.89 3.81
CA PHE A 77 -88.57 50.47 4.64
C PHE A 77 -88.92 50.17 6.10
N ALA A 78 -89.82 49.21 6.32
CA ALA A 78 -90.19 48.74 7.65
C ALA A 78 -88.96 48.19 8.40
N THR A 79 -88.73 48.67 9.63
CA THR A 79 -87.74 48.11 10.57
C THR A 79 -88.46 47.75 11.87
N PRO A 80 -88.96 46.51 12.04
CA PRO A 80 -89.64 46.10 13.26
C PRO A 80 -88.65 45.94 14.42
N THR A 81 -89.11 46.18 15.64
CA THR A 81 -88.40 45.91 16.90
C THR A 81 -89.45 45.68 17.98
N PHE A 82 -89.17 44.76 18.91
CA PHE A 82 -90.07 44.44 20.00
C PHE A 82 -89.37 44.64 21.34
N ALA A 83 -90.02 45.32 22.27
CA ALA A 83 -89.47 45.61 23.60
C ALA A 83 -90.59 45.69 24.62
N ASP A 84 -90.37 45.15 25.82
CA ASP A 84 -91.22 45.40 26.99
C ASP A 84 -90.87 46.78 27.56
N ILE A 85 -91.39 47.83 26.92
CA ILE A 85 -90.96 49.22 27.15
C ILE A 85 -91.51 49.80 28.44
N ASP A 86 -92.67 49.30 28.91
CA ASP A 86 -93.34 49.73 30.14
C ASP A 86 -93.38 48.64 31.22
N GLY A 87 -92.52 47.62 31.09
CA GLY A 87 -92.20 46.64 32.12
C GLY A 87 -93.40 45.83 32.62
N ASP A 88 -94.42 45.66 31.79
CA ASP A 88 -95.64 44.94 32.14
C ASP A 88 -95.57 43.44 31.83
N GLY A 89 -94.46 43.01 31.21
CA GLY A 89 -94.14 41.62 30.90
C GLY A 89 -94.59 41.17 29.52
N ASP A 90 -95.25 42.04 28.73
CA ASP A 90 -95.54 41.79 27.33
C ASP A 90 -94.75 42.75 26.41
N LYS A 91 -94.50 42.33 25.16
CA LYS A 91 -93.65 43.11 24.26
C LYS A 91 -94.50 44.04 23.39
N ASP A 92 -94.20 45.33 23.47
CA ASP A 92 -94.67 46.36 22.54
C ASP A 92 -93.88 46.33 21.23
N ALA A 93 -94.49 46.80 20.13
CA ALA A 93 -93.86 46.83 18.82
C ALA A 93 -93.56 48.26 18.37
N PHE A 94 -92.33 48.45 17.87
CA PHE A 94 -91.82 49.68 17.30
C PHE A 94 -91.41 49.42 15.87
N VAL A 95 -91.94 50.19 14.91
CA VAL A 95 -91.61 49.99 13.50
C VAL A 95 -91.08 51.28 12.89
N GLY A 96 -89.79 51.30 12.59
CA GLY A 96 -89.15 52.40 11.87
C GLY A 96 -89.56 52.42 10.39
N ASN A 97 -89.62 53.60 9.78
CA ASN A 97 -89.91 53.76 8.36
C ASN A 97 -89.01 54.80 7.67
N SER A 98 -89.12 54.84 6.34
CA SER A 98 -88.40 55.77 5.45
C SER A 98 -88.58 57.24 5.78
N GLN A 99 -89.72 57.67 6.33
CA GLN A 99 -89.92 59.07 6.69
C GLN A 99 -89.14 59.50 7.94
N GLY A 100 -88.46 58.57 8.61
CA GLY A 100 -87.78 58.82 9.87
C GLY A 100 -88.71 58.77 11.07
N ASN A 101 -89.87 58.13 10.93
CA ASN A 101 -90.79 57.90 12.02
C ASN A 101 -90.59 56.50 12.59
N THR A 102 -90.66 56.39 13.91
CA THR A 102 -90.81 55.11 14.61
C THR A 102 -92.26 54.98 15.06
N LEU A 103 -93.06 54.15 14.38
CA LEU A 103 -94.45 53.90 14.73
C LEU A 103 -94.53 53.02 15.99
N PHE A 104 -95.41 53.39 16.93
CA PHE A 104 -95.62 52.65 18.17
C PHE A 104 -96.94 51.89 18.14
N TYR A 105 -96.86 50.60 18.42
CA TYR A 105 -97.98 49.68 18.54
C TYR A 105 -97.97 49.11 19.96
N ARG A 106 -98.91 49.58 20.78
CA ARG A 106 -99.11 49.03 22.11
C ARG A 106 -99.71 47.63 22.01
N ASN A 107 -99.10 46.68 22.69
CA ASN A 107 -99.73 45.41 22.98
C ASN A 107 -100.83 45.64 24.05
N THR A 108 -102.03 45.21 23.70
CA THR A 108 -103.24 45.32 24.53
C THR A 108 -103.75 43.94 24.93
N GLY A 109 -103.00 42.90 24.56
CA GLY A 109 -103.28 41.51 24.86
C GLY A 109 -102.61 41.09 26.16
N THR A 110 -102.01 39.91 26.13
CA THR A 110 -101.15 39.39 27.19
C THR A 110 -99.87 38.87 26.56
N ALA A 111 -98.82 38.65 27.35
CA ALA A 111 -97.59 38.01 26.88
C ALA A 111 -97.83 36.71 26.09
N SER A 112 -98.82 35.90 26.47
CA SER A 112 -99.14 34.64 25.78
C SER A 112 -100.19 34.71 24.67
N ASN A 113 -100.75 35.89 24.42
CA ASN A 113 -101.75 36.12 23.38
C ASN A 113 -101.70 37.59 22.95
N PRO A 114 -100.65 37.96 22.21
CA PRO A 114 -100.36 39.35 21.87
C PRO A 114 -101.43 39.93 20.95
N LYS A 115 -101.80 41.19 21.20
CA LYS A 115 -102.78 41.93 20.39
C LYS A 115 -102.42 43.40 20.31
N PHE A 116 -102.05 43.86 19.12
CA PHE A 116 -101.60 45.22 18.93
C PHE A 116 -102.74 46.19 18.57
N ALA A 117 -102.73 47.36 19.20
CA ALA A 117 -103.59 48.47 18.81
C ALA A 117 -103.11 49.10 17.49
N ALA A 118 -104.00 49.82 16.79
CA ALA A 118 -103.61 50.63 15.63
C ALA A 118 -102.51 51.64 16.02
N PRO A 119 -101.58 51.97 15.09
CA PRO A 119 -100.44 52.81 15.42
C PRO A 119 -100.90 54.18 15.90
N SER A 120 -100.31 54.66 16.97
CA SER A 120 -100.52 56.03 17.48
C SER A 120 -99.33 56.92 17.12
N THR A 121 -99.49 58.23 17.24
CA THR A 121 -98.32 59.14 17.28
C THR A 121 -97.41 58.68 18.40
N ASN A 122 -96.14 58.41 18.09
CA ASN A 122 -95.19 57.83 19.02
C ASN A 122 -95.20 58.61 20.36
N PRO A 123 -95.68 58.02 21.47
CA PRO A 123 -95.88 58.72 22.73
C PRO A 123 -94.56 59.13 23.40
N PHE A 124 -93.44 58.60 22.91
CA PHE A 124 -92.09 58.82 23.42
C PHE A 124 -91.31 59.88 22.65
N GLY A 125 -91.88 60.44 21.57
CA GLY A 125 -91.23 61.48 20.77
C GLY A 125 -90.07 60.97 19.91
N LEU A 126 -90.02 59.66 19.61
CA LEU A 126 -89.05 59.04 18.69
C LEU A 126 -89.46 59.28 17.22
N THR A 127 -89.64 60.54 16.85
CA THR A 127 -90.02 60.98 15.50
C THR A 127 -88.95 61.88 14.89
N ASP A 128 -88.96 62.04 13.57
CA ASP A 128 -88.04 62.91 12.82
C ASP A 128 -86.54 62.58 13.01
N VAL A 129 -86.18 61.30 13.10
CA VAL A 129 -84.79 60.82 13.29
C VAL A 129 -83.89 60.96 12.04
N GLY A 130 -84.42 61.49 10.95
CA GLY A 130 -83.82 61.43 9.61
C GLY A 130 -84.36 60.27 8.78
N PHE A 131 -84.19 60.30 7.45
CA PHE A 131 -84.77 59.31 6.54
C PHE A 131 -84.37 57.88 6.93
N SER A 132 -85.30 56.92 6.82
CA SER A 132 -85.11 55.49 7.15
C SER A 132 -84.71 55.20 8.60
N ALA A 133 -85.70 55.31 9.51
CA ALA A 133 -85.53 54.96 10.92
C ALA A 133 -85.30 53.44 11.12
N ALA A 134 -84.29 53.11 11.94
CA ALA A 134 -84.02 51.77 12.44
C ALA A 134 -83.90 51.82 13.97
N PRO A 135 -85.01 51.68 14.72
CA PRO A 135 -85.00 51.70 16.17
C PRO A 135 -84.39 50.41 16.73
N THR A 136 -83.75 50.50 17.90
CA THR A 136 -83.41 49.39 18.80
C THR A 136 -83.48 49.90 20.24
N PHE A 137 -83.77 49.01 21.17
CA PHE A 137 -83.84 49.33 22.60
C PHE A 137 -82.88 48.45 23.38
N ALA A 138 -82.18 49.03 24.35
CA ALA A 138 -81.21 48.32 25.19
C ALA A 138 -81.06 49.02 26.53
N ASP A 139 -80.91 48.25 27.61
CA ASP A 139 -80.45 48.76 28.91
C ASP A 139 -78.93 48.92 28.84
N ILE A 140 -78.47 50.03 28.22
CA ILE A 140 -77.07 50.21 27.85
C ILE A 140 -76.17 50.55 29.05
N ASP A 141 -76.74 51.15 30.10
CA ASP A 141 -76.03 51.53 31.33
C ASP A 141 -76.50 50.74 32.57
N GLY A 142 -77.18 49.61 32.34
CA GLY A 142 -77.48 48.59 33.35
C GLY A 142 -78.31 49.09 34.52
N ASP A 143 -79.11 50.14 34.32
CA ASP A 143 -79.93 50.75 35.38
C ASP A 143 -81.33 50.11 35.49
N GLY A 144 -81.65 49.21 34.56
CA GLY A 144 -82.86 48.41 34.53
C GLY A 144 -84.00 49.01 33.71
N ASP A 145 -83.81 50.17 33.06
CA ASP A 145 -84.74 50.69 32.07
C ASP A 145 -84.15 50.71 30.64
N LEU A 146 -85.03 50.68 29.63
CA LEU A 146 -84.59 50.57 28.24
C LEU A 146 -84.33 51.96 27.64
N ASP A 147 -83.11 52.19 27.19
CA ASP A 147 -82.73 53.32 26.34
C ASP A 147 -83.06 53.03 24.87
N ALA A 148 -83.26 54.09 24.07
CA ALA A 148 -83.58 53.96 22.65
C ALA A 148 -82.45 54.48 21.76
N PHE A 149 -82.12 53.70 20.74
CA PHE A 149 -81.14 54.02 19.72
C PHE A 149 -81.82 53.95 18.36
N VAL A 150 -81.74 55.00 17.56
CA VAL A 150 -82.39 55.03 16.25
C VAL A 150 -81.38 55.37 15.15
N GLY A 151 -81.07 54.38 14.32
CA GLY A 151 -80.26 54.55 13.12
C GLY A 151 -81.02 55.31 12.02
N ASN A 152 -80.28 56.05 11.19
CA ASN A 152 -80.83 56.77 10.05
C ASN A 152 -79.99 56.63 8.76
N GLU A 153 -80.54 57.08 7.64
CA GLU A 153 -79.90 57.07 6.32
C GLU A 153 -78.55 57.80 6.32
N GLY A 154 -78.39 58.85 7.13
CA GLY A 154 -77.15 59.62 7.23
C GLY A 154 -75.98 58.85 7.87
N GLY A 155 -76.20 57.63 8.35
CA GLY A 155 -75.18 56.84 9.03
C GLY A 155 -74.99 57.20 10.49
N ASN A 156 -75.95 57.91 11.09
CA ASN A 156 -75.93 58.26 12.50
C ASN A 156 -76.87 57.35 13.27
N THR A 157 -76.44 56.92 14.45
CA THR A 157 -77.31 56.34 15.46
C THR A 157 -77.66 57.43 16.47
N LEU A 158 -78.91 57.88 16.51
CA LEU A 158 -79.39 58.84 17.51
C LEU A 158 -79.65 58.14 18.84
N PHE A 159 -79.23 58.76 19.95
CA PHE A 159 -79.42 58.22 21.30
C PHE A 159 -80.47 59.01 22.06
N TYR A 160 -81.42 58.28 22.63
CA TYR A 160 -82.51 58.78 23.46
C TYR A 160 -82.42 58.09 24.81
N ARG A 161 -81.96 58.85 25.81
CA ARG A 161 -81.92 58.37 27.19
C ARG A 161 -83.33 58.29 27.76
N ASN A 162 -83.69 57.17 28.35
CA ASN A 162 -84.82 57.05 29.24
C ASN A 162 -84.50 57.77 30.56
N THR A 163 -85.37 58.70 30.91
CA THR A 163 -85.28 59.53 32.11
C THR A 163 -86.45 59.24 33.06
N GLY A 164 -87.25 58.23 32.71
CA GLY A 164 -88.39 57.75 33.46
C GLY A 164 -88.00 56.61 34.37
N THR A 165 -88.82 55.55 34.32
CA THR A 165 -88.55 54.28 34.99
C THR A 165 -88.94 53.16 34.03
N ALA A 166 -88.48 51.93 34.28
CA ALA A 166 -88.87 50.76 33.50
C ALA A 166 -90.39 50.62 33.28
N THR A 167 -91.22 50.98 34.28
CA THR A 167 -92.69 50.89 34.16
C THR A 167 -93.42 52.15 33.70
N ASN A 168 -92.67 53.23 33.43
CA ASN A 168 -93.21 54.50 32.96
C ASN A 168 -92.11 55.25 32.18
N PRO A 169 -91.77 54.74 30.98
CA PRO A 169 -90.65 55.24 30.19
C PRO A 169 -90.87 56.69 29.74
N LYS A 170 -89.80 57.48 29.77
CA LYS A 170 -89.81 58.87 29.32
C LYS A 170 -88.48 59.25 28.68
N PHE A 171 -88.49 59.48 27.37
CA PHE A 171 -87.28 59.77 26.63
C PHE A 171 -86.96 61.27 26.56
N ALA A 172 -85.69 61.61 26.76
CA ALA A 172 -85.17 62.93 26.47
C ALA A 172 -85.02 63.14 24.95
N ALA A 173 -85.09 64.39 24.50
CA ALA A 173 -84.80 64.74 23.10
C ALA A 173 -83.38 64.26 22.72
N PRO A 174 -83.15 63.87 21.45
CA PRO A 174 -81.91 63.22 21.06
C PRO A 174 -80.75 64.19 21.26
N SER A 175 -79.69 63.70 21.90
CA SER A 175 -78.40 64.40 21.99
C SER A 175 -77.44 63.85 20.92
N SER A 176 -76.29 64.52 20.71
CA SER A 176 -75.19 63.90 19.97
C SER A 176 -74.84 62.56 20.64
N ASN A 177 -74.81 61.46 19.88
CA ASN A 177 -74.60 60.12 20.43
C ASN A 177 -73.32 60.09 21.30
N PRO A 178 -73.44 59.89 22.63
CA PRO A 178 -72.30 60.00 23.55
C PRO A 178 -71.31 58.85 23.41
N PHE A 179 -71.68 57.79 22.71
CA PHE A 179 -70.89 56.59 22.48
C PHE A 179 -70.07 56.63 21.19
N GLY A 180 -70.21 57.69 20.38
CA GLY A 180 -69.46 57.82 19.13
C GLY A 180 -69.90 56.85 18.03
N LEU A 181 -71.13 56.30 18.11
CA LEU A 181 -71.73 55.44 17.09
C LEU A 181 -72.29 56.28 15.92
N THR A 182 -71.44 57.12 15.33
CA THR A 182 -71.76 57.99 14.18
C THR A 182 -70.86 57.65 13.00
N ASP A 183 -71.21 58.15 11.81
CA ASP A 183 -70.42 58.01 10.58
C ASP A 183 -70.15 56.56 10.14
N VAL A 184 -71.11 55.66 10.37
CA VAL A 184 -70.99 54.22 10.04
C VAL A 184 -71.13 53.90 8.54
N GLY A 185 -71.28 54.92 7.70
CA GLY A 185 -71.75 54.82 6.31
C GLY A 185 -73.28 54.97 6.22
N PHE A 186 -73.81 55.20 5.02
CA PHE A 186 -75.25 55.44 4.83
C PHE A 186 -76.10 54.27 5.38
N TYR A 187 -77.30 54.55 5.88
CA TYR A 187 -78.27 53.58 6.45
C TYR A 187 -77.74 52.83 7.68
N ALA A 188 -77.60 53.52 8.81
CA ALA A 188 -77.25 52.89 10.08
C ALA A 188 -78.39 51.99 10.57
N ALA A 189 -78.07 50.74 10.90
CA ALA A 189 -78.95 49.79 11.58
C ALA A 189 -78.25 49.25 12.84
N PRO A 190 -78.42 49.91 14.00
CA PRO A 190 -77.78 49.51 15.25
C PRO A 190 -78.47 48.30 15.90
N THR A 191 -77.69 47.44 16.53
CA THR A 191 -78.12 46.41 17.48
C THR A 191 -77.08 46.27 18.58
N PHE A 192 -77.50 45.82 19.76
CA PHE A 192 -76.62 45.61 20.91
C PHE A 192 -76.73 44.17 21.40
N ALA A 193 -75.61 43.58 21.82
CA ALA A 193 -75.54 42.20 22.29
C ALA A 193 -74.32 42.00 23.19
N ASP A 194 -74.46 41.24 24.27
CA ASP A 194 -73.33 40.72 25.04
C ASP A 194 -72.78 39.50 24.29
N ILE A 195 -71.84 39.75 23.36
CA ILE A 195 -71.40 38.73 22.40
C ILE A 195 -70.25 37.87 22.95
N ASP A 196 -69.48 38.37 23.92
CA ASP A 196 -68.37 37.66 24.54
C ASP A 196 -68.68 37.15 25.96
N GLY A 197 -69.92 37.38 26.43
CA GLY A 197 -70.47 36.85 27.67
C GLY A 197 -69.92 37.54 28.92
N ASP A 198 -69.38 38.75 28.78
CA ASP A 198 -68.77 39.49 29.88
C ASP A 198 -69.75 40.28 30.75
N GLY A 199 -71.02 40.29 30.33
CA GLY A 199 -72.13 40.91 31.02
C GLY A 199 -72.35 42.37 30.63
N ASP A 200 -71.57 42.93 29.70
CA ASP A 200 -71.82 44.24 29.11
C ASP A 200 -72.19 44.17 27.62
N LEU A 201 -72.88 45.20 27.12
CA LEU A 201 -73.41 45.17 25.75
C LEU A 201 -72.42 45.78 24.77
N ASP A 202 -72.03 44.97 23.77
CA ASP A 202 -71.32 45.44 22.58
C ASP A 202 -72.28 46.02 21.54
N ALA A 203 -71.77 46.91 20.67
CA ALA A 203 -72.56 47.54 19.62
C ALA A 203 -72.16 47.05 18.21
N PHE A 204 -73.17 46.73 17.42
CA PHE A 204 -73.05 46.32 16.03
C PHE A 204 -73.90 47.23 15.17
N VAL A 205 -73.31 47.84 14.14
CA VAL A 205 -74.03 48.79 13.28
C VAL A 205 -73.90 48.38 11.82
N GLY A 206 -75.00 47.91 11.25
CA GLY A 206 -75.11 47.61 9.83
C GLY A 206 -75.15 48.88 8.98
N ASN A 207 -74.63 48.81 7.75
CA ASN A 207 -74.62 49.93 6.80
C ASN A 207 -75.00 49.52 5.37
N ARG A 208 -75.16 50.52 4.49
CA ARG A 208 -75.51 50.36 3.07
C ARG A 208 -74.53 49.50 2.28
N ASP A 209 -73.26 49.48 2.62
CA ASP A 209 -72.25 48.73 1.86
C ASP A 209 -72.27 47.22 2.19
N GLY A 210 -73.11 46.81 3.15
CA GLY A 210 -73.21 45.42 3.57
C GLY A 210 -72.19 45.05 4.63
N ASN A 211 -71.63 46.05 5.33
CA ASN A 211 -70.74 45.84 6.45
C ASN A 211 -71.53 45.98 7.76
N THR A 212 -71.16 45.16 8.73
CA THR A 212 -71.61 45.30 10.12
C THR A 212 -70.44 45.81 10.95
N LEU A 213 -70.37 47.10 11.23
CA LEU A 213 -69.28 47.64 12.05
C LEU A 213 -69.40 47.17 13.49
N PHE A 214 -68.28 46.75 14.09
CA PHE A 214 -68.21 46.29 15.47
C PHE A 214 -67.52 47.33 16.36
N TYR A 215 -68.16 47.61 17.48
CA TYR A 215 -67.68 48.49 18.52
C TYR A 215 -67.65 47.71 19.83
N ARG A 216 -66.44 47.33 20.26
CA ARG A 216 -66.24 46.69 21.56
C ARG A 216 -66.50 47.68 22.67
N ASN A 217 -67.32 47.31 23.64
CA ASN A 217 -67.39 47.98 24.91
C ASN A 217 -66.12 47.66 25.70
N THR A 218 -65.45 48.71 26.13
CA THR A 218 -64.20 48.68 26.91
C THR A 218 -64.41 49.25 28.30
N GLY A 219 -65.67 49.58 28.62
CA GLY A 219 -66.12 50.12 29.88
C GLY A 219 -66.60 49.00 30.81
N THR A 220 -67.76 49.22 31.41
CA THR A 220 -68.49 48.25 32.23
C THR A 220 -69.96 48.34 31.89
N ALA A 221 -70.75 47.32 32.21
CA ALA A 221 -72.21 47.34 32.03
C ALA A 221 -72.89 48.63 32.54
N SER A 222 -72.46 49.16 33.70
CA SER A 222 -73.05 50.40 34.25
C SER A 222 -72.41 51.72 33.81
N ASN A 223 -71.40 51.66 32.95
CA ASN A 223 -70.71 52.83 32.40
C ASN A 223 -70.06 52.45 31.06
N PRO A 224 -70.89 52.24 30.01
CA PRO A 224 -70.45 51.75 28.71
C PRO A 224 -69.49 52.73 28.04
N LYS A 225 -68.44 52.19 27.40
CA LYS A 225 -67.45 52.96 26.64
C LYS A 225 -66.99 52.19 25.42
N PHE A 226 -67.35 52.66 24.24
CA PHE A 226 -67.03 51.98 22.99
C PHE A 226 -65.67 52.39 22.41
N ALA A 227 -64.92 51.41 21.93
CA ALA A 227 -63.75 51.63 21.08
C ALA A 227 -64.17 52.15 19.69
N ALA A 228 -63.25 52.77 18.96
CA ALA A 228 -63.51 53.20 17.58
C ALA A 228 -63.87 52.00 16.69
N ALA A 229 -64.69 52.25 15.67
CA ALA A 229 -65.16 51.23 14.74
C ALA A 229 -63.99 50.40 14.18
N SER A 230 -64.05 49.08 14.39
CA SER A 230 -63.14 48.13 13.76
C SER A 230 -63.78 47.52 12.51
N SER A 231 -62.97 47.08 11.55
CA SER A 231 -63.44 46.09 10.57
C SER A 231 -63.94 44.87 11.34
N ASN A 232 -65.18 44.42 11.09
CA ASN A 232 -65.81 43.36 11.88
C ASN A 232 -64.87 42.15 12.01
N PRO A 233 -64.39 41.82 13.23
CA PRO A 233 -63.42 40.75 13.43
C PRO A 233 -64.05 39.36 13.24
N PHE A 234 -65.38 39.27 13.28
CA PHE A 234 -66.13 38.03 13.23
C PHE A 234 -66.66 37.70 11.83
N GLY A 235 -66.18 38.40 10.80
CA GLY A 235 -66.52 38.06 9.41
C GLY A 235 -67.94 38.43 8.97
N LEU A 236 -68.69 39.22 9.76
CA LEU A 236 -70.05 39.71 9.41
C LEU A 236 -70.04 40.86 8.38
N ASN A 237 -69.15 40.77 7.38
CA ASN A 237 -69.00 41.74 6.30
C ASN A 237 -69.47 41.15 4.97
N ASN A 238 -69.73 42.00 3.98
CA ASN A 238 -70.13 41.59 2.62
C ASN A 238 -71.43 40.77 2.57
N VAL A 239 -72.39 41.07 3.45
CA VAL A 239 -73.69 40.38 3.49
C VAL A 239 -74.65 40.78 2.36
N GLY A 240 -74.19 41.61 1.42
CA GLY A 240 -75.02 42.32 0.42
C GLY A 240 -75.39 43.72 0.89
N LEU A 241 -75.75 44.62 -0.04
CA LEU A 241 -76.01 46.03 0.31
C LEU A 241 -77.11 46.13 1.37
N PHE A 242 -77.01 47.11 2.28
CA PHE A 242 -77.92 47.40 3.39
C PHE A 242 -77.98 46.29 4.43
N ALA A 243 -76.86 46.10 5.15
CA ALA A 243 -76.78 45.19 6.28
C ALA A 243 -77.70 45.65 7.42
N ALA A 244 -78.53 44.74 7.92
CA ALA A 244 -79.34 44.92 9.12
C ALA A 244 -79.10 43.72 10.06
N PRO A 245 -78.11 43.81 10.98
CA PRO A 245 -77.77 42.73 11.88
C PRO A 245 -78.79 42.60 13.02
N THR A 246 -78.98 41.37 13.50
CA THR A 246 -79.71 41.02 14.72
C THR A 246 -79.05 39.80 15.32
N PHE A 247 -78.96 39.74 16.64
CA PHE A 247 -78.38 38.60 17.36
C PHE A 247 -79.46 37.91 18.18
N ALA A 248 -79.51 36.59 18.11
CA ALA A 248 -80.47 35.80 18.88
C ALA A 248 -79.97 34.37 19.05
N ASP A 249 -79.98 33.89 20.29
CA ASP A 249 -79.94 32.45 20.60
C ASP A 249 -81.26 31.81 20.11
N ILE A 250 -81.26 31.28 18.88
CA ILE A 250 -82.47 30.75 18.24
C ILE A 250 -82.67 29.27 18.52
N ASN A 251 -81.57 28.55 18.78
CA ASN A 251 -81.48 27.10 18.93
C ASN A 251 -81.23 26.69 20.40
N GLY A 252 -81.25 27.64 21.35
CA GLY A 252 -81.16 27.39 22.78
C GLY A 252 -79.85 26.78 23.25
N ASP A 253 -78.76 26.90 22.49
CA ASP A 253 -77.45 26.37 22.87
C ASP A 253 -76.67 27.31 23.82
N GLY A 254 -77.21 28.52 24.04
CA GLY A 254 -76.71 29.50 24.98
C GLY A 254 -75.73 30.51 24.40
N ASP A 255 -75.42 30.45 23.11
CA ASP A 255 -74.68 31.49 22.42
C ASP A 255 -75.56 32.31 21.44
N LEU A 256 -75.10 33.51 21.10
CA LEU A 256 -75.86 34.42 20.23
C LEU A 256 -75.44 34.23 18.77
N ASP A 257 -76.33 33.66 17.96
CA ASP A 257 -76.19 33.60 16.51
C ASP A 257 -76.45 34.95 15.84
N ALA A 258 -75.82 35.22 14.69
CA ALA A 258 -76.06 36.43 13.92
C ALA A 258 -76.98 36.19 12.72
N PHE A 259 -77.99 37.05 12.58
CA PHE A 259 -78.91 37.14 11.46
C PHE A 259 -78.78 38.50 10.78
N VAL A 260 -78.34 38.53 9.53
CA VAL A 260 -78.11 39.79 8.83
C VAL A 260 -78.98 39.90 7.59
N GLY A 261 -79.94 40.82 7.64
CA GLY A 261 -80.79 41.17 6.51
C GLY A 261 -80.04 41.96 5.44
N ASN A 262 -80.46 41.84 4.18
CA ASN A 262 -79.89 42.60 3.06
C ASN A 262 -80.93 43.13 2.06
N SER A 263 -80.48 44.01 1.17
CA SER A 263 -81.29 44.63 0.10
C SER A 263 -81.96 43.65 -0.84
N GLN A 264 -81.46 42.42 -1.03
CA GLN A 264 -82.07 41.41 -1.90
C GLN A 264 -83.25 40.69 -1.23
N GLY A 265 -83.48 40.93 0.05
CA GLY A 265 -84.52 40.25 0.82
C GLY A 265 -84.06 38.96 1.47
N ASN A 266 -82.75 38.74 1.56
CA ASN A 266 -82.18 37.59 2.26
C ASN A 266 -81.91 37.97 3.72
N THR A 267 -82.24 37.07 4.64
CA THR A 267 -81.65 37.04 5.97
C THR A 267 -80.52 36.01 5.96
N LEU A 268 -79.28 36.45 6.07
CA LEU A 268 -78.12 35.55 6.16
C LEU A 268 -77.95 35.06 7.59
N PHE A 269 -77.58 33.79 7.75
CA PHE A 269 -77.37 33.15 9.05
C PHE A 269 -75.88 32.85 9.26
N PHE A 270 -75.39 33.21 10.43
CA PHE A 270 -74.04 32.95 10.90
C PHE A 270 -74.14 32.26 12.26
N GLU A 271 -73.85 30.96 12.27
CA GLU A 271 -73.84 30.15 13.47
C GLU A 271 -72.59 30.48 14.31
N ASN A 272 -72.78 30.78 15.59
CA ASN A 272 -71.68 30.85 16.55
C ASN A 272 -71.38 29.45 17.06
N VAL A 273 -70.11 29.10 17.15
CA VAL A 273 -69.68 27.77 17.61
C VAL A 273 -68.47 27.92 18.53
N PRO A 274 -68.49 27.34 19.75
CA PRO A 274 -67.35 27.35 20.65
C PRO A 274 -66.10 26.75 20.00
N ASN A 275 -64.94 27.36 20.23
CA ASN A 275 -63.66 26.81 19.77
C ASN A 275 -63.29 25.54 20.56
N THR A 276 -63.08 24.42 19.87
CA THR A 276 -62.65 23.17 20.50
C THR A 276 -61.13 23.09 20.51
N PRO A 277 -60.46 22.87 21.66
CA PRO A 277 -59.01 22.80 21.70
C PRO A 277 -58.43 21.67 20.83
N PRO A 278 -57.19 21.84 20.33
CA PRO A 278 -56.54 20.81 19.55
C PRO A 278 -56.20 19.57 20.39
N ILE A 279 -55.93 18.45 19.71
CA ILE A 279 -55.53 17.18 20.32
C ILE A 279 -54.07 16.92 19.96
N ALA A 280 -53.20 16.93 20.98
CA ALA A 280 -51.79 16.58 20.86
C ALA A 280 -51.55 15.11 21.26
N VAL A 281 -50.74 14.37 20.50
CA VAL A 281 -50.49 12.94 20.73
C VAL A 281 -48.99 12.68 20.88
N ASN A 282 -48.61 11.89 21.90
CA ASN A 282 -47.19 11.57 22.15
C ASN A 282 -46.50 10.93 20.95
N ASP A 283 -45.25 11.31 20.73
CA ASP A 283 -44.42 10.82 19.64
C ASP A 283 -43.29 9.92 20.12
N ALA A 284 -42.92 8.97 19.27
CA ALA A 284 -41.75 8.13 19.45
C ALA A 284 -40.89 8.13 18.17
N PHE A 285 -39.62 8.48 18.33
CA PHE A 285 -38.63 8.48 17.26
C PHE A 285 -37.39 7.70 17.69
N SER A 286 -36.60 7.25 16.72
CA SER A 286 -35.35 6.55 16.96
C SER A 286 -34.25 6.99 16.00
N THR A 287 -33.01 7.02 16.47
CA THR A 287 -31.80 7.23 15.66
C THR A 287 -30.62 6.46 16.28
N ASN A 288 -29.47 6.49 15.62
CA ASN A 288 -28.19 6.15 16.26
C ASN A 288 -27.46 7.43 16.71
N GLU A 289 -26.52 7.30 17.63
CA GLU A 289 -25.70 8.37 18.21
C GLU A 289 -24.88 9.13 17.18
N ASN A 290 -24.67 8.53 16.01
CA ASN A 290 -23.91 9.08 14.89
C ASN A 290 -24.78 9.76 13.80
N THR A 291 -26.10 9.82 13.99
CA THR A 291 -27.03 10.32 12.96
C THR A 291 -27.97 11.39 13.51
N THR A 292 -27.91 12.58 12.91
CA THR A 292 -28.90 13.63 13.15
C THR A 292 -30.29 13.17 12.71
N LEU A 293 -31.25 13.22 13.63
CA LEU A 293 -32.64 12.87 13.41
C LEU A 293 -33.43 14.11 12.99
N ASN A 294 -34.20 13.99 11.91
CA ASN A 294 -35.18 14.98 11.49
C ASN A 294 -36.59 14.38 11.57
N GLY A 295 -37.54 15.11 12.12
CA GLY A 295 -38.91 14.64 12.27
C GLY A 295 -39.91 15.78 12.35
N ASN A 296 -41.18 15.44 12.60
CA ASN A 296 -42.23 16.42 12.82
C ASN A 296 -43.20 15.89 13.88
N VAL A 297 -43.32 16.62 14.99
CA VAL A 297 -44.17 16.23 16.13
C VAL A 297 -45.66 16.40 15.84
N ARG A 298 -46.05 17.20 14.83
CA ARG A 298 -47.46 17.43 14.49
C ARG A 298 -48.07 16.37 13.57
N SER A 299 -47.35 15.27 13.30
CA SER A 299 -47.76 14.32 12.25
C SER A 299 -48.99 13.49 12.64
N ASN A 300 -49.23 13.34 13.93
CA ASN A 300 -50.33 12.60 14.56
C ASN A 300 -51.27 13.51 15.38
N ASP A 301 -51.03 14.83 15.35
CA ASP A 301 -51.85 15.83 16.02
C ASP A 301 -53.04 16.25 15.14
N SER A 302 -54.13 16.69 15.76
CA SER A 302 -55.34 17.11 15.04
C SER A 302 -56.11 18.20 15.78
N ASP A 303 -57.05 18.82 15.08
CA ASP A 303 -57.95 19.83 15.61
C ASP A 303 -59.38 19.53 15.17
N PRO A 304 -60.38 19.45 16.06
CA PRO A 304 -61.75 19.11 15.66
C PRO A 304 -62.40 20.19 14.78
N ASP A 305 -61.97 21.45 14.91
CA ASP A 305 -62.37 22.58 14.05
C ASP A 305 -61.53 22.67 12.76
N ASN A 306 -60.63 21.71 12.55
CA ASN A 306 -59.74 21.59 11.40
C ASN A 306 -58.87 22.86 11.20
N ASN A 307 -58.49 23.50 12.30
CA ASN A 307 -57.62 24.67 12.33
C ASN A 307 -56.15 24.29 12.07
N THR A 308 -55.34 25.27 11.65
CA THR A 308 -53.92 25.03 11.40
C THR A 308 -53.14 25.04 12.71
N LEU A 309 -52.51 23.92 13.03
CA LEU A 309 -51.73 23.77 14.26
C LEU A 309 -50.33 24.35 14.16
N THR A 310 -49.90 25.09 15.18
CA THR A 310 -48.52 25.58 15.32
C THR A 310 -47.94 25.23 16.67
N VAL A 311 -46.65 24.87 16.74
CA VAL A 311 -45.94 24.68 18.01
C VAL A 311 -45.62 26.06 18.59
N THR A 312 -46.11 26.32 19.80
CA THR A 312 -45.96 27.61 20.49
C THR A 312 -44.99 27.55 21.66
N GLN A 313 -44.70 26.35 22.19
CA GLN A 313 -43.74 26.17 23.28
C GLN A 313 -42.99 24.84 23.15
N VAL A 314 -41.73 24.84 23.59
CA VAL A 314 -40.91 23.64 23.75
C VAL A 314 -40.37 23.63 25.18
N ASN A 315 -40.62 22.55 25.92
CA ASN A 315 -40.35 22.42 27.36
C ASN A 315 -40.97 23.56 28.19
N GLY A 316 -42.18 23.99 27.83
CA GLY A 316 -42.93 25.04 28.54
C GLY A 316 -42.37 26.47 28.36
N ASN A 317 -41.53 26.70 27.35
CA ASN A 317 -40.99 28.02 27.05
C ASN A 317 -41.14 28.35 25.55
N ALA A 318 -41.79 29.47 25.25
CA ALA A 318 -41.97 29.96 23.88
C ALA A 318 -40.65 30.36 23.20
N ALA A 319 -39.66 30.85 23.97
CA ALA A 319 -38.36 31.26 23.43
C ALA A 319 -37.53 30.08 22.87
N ASN A 320 -37.89 28.85 23.25
CA ASN A 320 -37.23 27.65 22.76
C ASN A 320 -37.70 27.26 21.34
N VAL A 321 -38.82 27.80 20.85
CA VAL A 321 -39.31 27.52 19.49
C VAL A 321 -38.37 28.17 18.47
N GLY A 322 -37.87 27.37 17.53
CA GLY A 322 -36.91 27.79 16.49
C GLY A 322 -35.49 28.01 17.00
N THR A 323 -35.23 27.78 18.29
CA THR A 323 -33.91 27.96 18.92
C THR A 323 -33.30 26.62 19.26
N GLN A 324 -31.98 26.47 19.06
CA GLN A 324 -31.26 25.27 19.46
C GLN A 324 -31.10 25.23 20.98
N ILE A 325 -31.55 24.15 21.61
CA ILE A 325 -31.45 23.89 23.05
C ILE A 325 -30.72 22.58 23.31
N ASN A 326 -30.22 22.39 24.54
CA ASN A 326 -29.71 21.09 24.98
C ASN A 326 -30.87 20.16 25.30
N LEU A 327 -30.78 18.90 24.84
CA LEU A 327 -31.73 17.84 25.17
C LEU A 327 -30.95 16.59 25.60
N GLY A 328 -30.87 16.34 26.90
CA GLY A 328 -29.95 15.32 27.43
C GLY A 328 -28.51 15.64 27.02
N ASN A 329 -27.86 14.68 26.35
CA ASN A 329 -26.52 14.84 25.80
C ASN A 329 -26.52 15.26 24.32
N GLY A 330 -27.66 15.64 23.72
CA GLY A 330 -27.71 16.12 22.34
C GLY A 330 -28.20 17.58 22.23
N LYS A 331 -28.36 18.05 20.98
CA LYS A 331 -29.00 19.34 20.67
C LYS A 331 -30.34 19.15 19.97
N LEU A 332 -31.36 19.90 20.37
CA LEU A 332 -32.68 19.90 19.76
C LEU A 332 -33.01 21.30 19.22
N THR A 333 -33.61 21.37 18.03
CA THR A 333 -34.34 22.56 17.55
C THR A 333 -35.72 22.11 17.09
N VAL A 334 -36.80 22.75 17.58
CA VAL A 334 -38.18 22.49 17.14
C VAL A 334 -38.78 23.77 16.61
N ASN A 335 -39.26 23.78 15.38
CA ASN A 335 -39.82 24.94 14.72
C ASN A 335 -41.33 25.07 14.97
N GLY A 336 -41.89 26.27 14.76
CA GLY A 336 -43.32 26.52 14.92
C GLY A 336 -44.22 25.68 13.99
N ASN A 337 -43.67 25.19 12.87
CA ASN A 337 -44.35 24.24 11.99
C ASN A 337 -44.20 22.77 12.44
N GLY A 338 -43.76 22.50 13.67
CA GLY A 338 -43.60 21.15 14.23
C GLY A 338 -42.40 20.35 13.73
N SER A 339 -41.72 20.80 12.66
CA SER A 339 -40.47 20.15 12.24
C SER A 339 -39.40 20.31 13.32
N PHE A 340 -38.63 19.25 13.58
CA PHE A 340 -37.52 19.30 14.51
C PHE A 340 -36.27 18.63 13.94
N THR A 341 -35.13 19.05 14.46
CA THR A 341 -33.83 18.43 14.25
C THR A 341 -33.22 18.11 15.61
N PHE A 342 -32.79 16.87 15.80
CA PHE A 342 -32.07 16.41 16.98
C PHE A 342 -30.70 15.87 16.57
N ASP A 343 -29.64 16.47 17.10
CA ASP A 343 -28.26 16.06 16.88
C ASP A 343 -27.71 15.34 18.11
N PRO A 344 -27.53 14.00 18.04
CA PRO A 344 -26.96 13.23 19.14
C PRO A 344 -25.43 13.27 19.20
N THR A 345 -24.74 13.79 18.17
CA THR A 345 -23.26 13.79 18.06
C THR A 345 -22.60 14.94 18.82
N ASN A 346 -23.38 15.98 19.14
CA ASN A 346 -22.86 17.22 19.73
C ASN A 346 -23.58 17.50 21.04
N GLY A 347 -22.85 17.39 22.14
CA GLY A 347 -23.48 17.43 23.46
C GLY A 347 -23.27 18.73 24.23
N THR A 348 -23.13 18.58 25.54
CA THR A 348 -22.95 19.71 26.45
C THR A 348 -21.47 20.07 26.57
N ALA A 349 -21.14 21.18 27.22
CA ALA A 349 -19.73 21.50 27.51
C ALA A 349 -19.03 20.42 28.37
N ALA A 350 -19.79 19.58 29.09
CA ALA A 350 -19.27 18.48 29.89
C ALA A 350 -19.14 17.16 29.10
N LEU A 351 -19.85 17.03 27.98
CA LEU A 351 -19.86 15.85 27.10
C LEU A 351 -19.94 16.37 25.67
N THR A 352 -18.80 16.81 25.12
CA THR A 352 -18.75 17.46 23.80
C THR A 352 -19.24 16.54 22.69
N ASP A 353 -19.01 15.24 22.85
CA ASP A 353 -19.25 14.22 21.83
C ASP A 353 -20.64 13.57 22.01
N GLY A 354 -21.52 14.18 22.82
CA GLY A 354 -22.91 13.79 22.97
C GLY A 354 -23.13 12.35 23.43
N TYR A 355 -23.70 11.50 22.56
CA TYR A 355 -24.02 10.10 22.84
C TYR A 355 -23.01 9.08 22.28
N ASP A 356 -21.87 9.54 21.75
CA ASP A 356 -20.83 8.73 21.09
C ASP A 356 -20.16 7.68 22.01
N TYR A 357 -20.47 7.72 23.31
CA TYR A 357 -19.95 6.74 24.28
C TYR A 357 -20.73 5.41 24.29
N LEU A 358 -21.85 5.30 23.56
CA LEU A 358 -22.74 4.15 23.63
C LEU A 358 -22.19 2.97 22.81
N PRO A 359 -21.72 1.88 23.44
CA PRO A 359 -21.21 0.74 22.70
C PRO A 359 -22.31 0.09 21.86
N GLN A 360 -21.90 -0.61 20.79
CA GLN A 360 -22.80 -1.25 19.85
C GLN A 360 -23.99 -1.98 20.51
N GLY A 361 -25.21 -1.56 20.13
CA GLY A 361 -26.47 -2.13 20.60
C GLY A 361 -26.94 -1.63 21.97
N ALA A 362 -26.14 -0.84 22.71
CA ALA A 362 -26.62 -0.13 23.89
C ALA A 362 -27.61 0.98 23.49
N THR A 363 -28.54 1.31 24.38
CA THR A 363 -29.57 2.32 24.10
C THR A 363 -29.65 3.38 25.19
N ALA A 364 -29.82 4.63 24.80
CA ALA A 364 -30.24 5.72 25.67
C ALA A 364 -31.59 6.28 25.20
N SER A 365 -32.28 7.05 26.04
CA SER A 365 -33.49 7.76 25.63
C SER A 365 -33.53 9.14 26.25
N THR A 366 -34.07 10.09 25.50
CA THR A 366 -34.31 11.47 25.93
C THR A 366 -35.67 11.93 25.44
N SER A 367 -36.27 12.93 26.07
CA SER A 367 -37.60 13.40 25.69
C SER A 367 -37.79 14.89 25.95
N PHE A 368 -38.63 15.52 25.13
CA PHE A 368 -39.03 16.90 25.29
C PHE A 368 -40.55 17.04 25.19
N ASN A 369 -41.10 18.05 25.85
CA ASN A 369 -42.50 18.41 25.76
C ASN A 369 -42.69 19.50 24.70
N TYR A 370 -43.77 19.45 23.94
CA TYR A 370 -44.16 20.53 23.04
C TYR A 370 -45.63 20.89 23.25
N THR A 371 -45.98 22.13 22.96
CA THR A 371 -47.35 22.64 23.02
C THR A 371 -47.76 23.14 21.64
N ILE A 372 -48.89 22.65 21.13
CA ILE A 372 -49.52 23.12 19.89
C ILE A 372 -50.67 24.08 20.21
N SER A 373 -50.94 25.01 19.29
CA SER A 373 -52.09 25.91 19.31
C SER A 373 -52.80 25.92 17.96
N ASP A 374 -54.12 26.06 18.01
CA ASP A 374 -55.02 26.25 16.86
C ASP A 374 -55.06 27.69 16.33
N GLY A 375 -54.48 28.65 17.06
CA GLY A 375 -54.54 30.09 16.75
C GLY A 375 -55.84 30.79 17.19
N ASN A 376 -56.81 30.06 17.73
CA ASN A 376 -58.13 30.53 18.19
C ASN A 376 -58.31 30.39 19.71
N GLY A 377 -57.20 30.23 20.44
CA GLY A 377 -57.16 30.19 21.90
C GLY A 377 -57.12 28.78 22.49
N GLY A 378 -57.27 27.72 21.68
CA GLY A 378 -57.05 26.35 22.10
C GLY A 378 -55.57 25.95 22.05
N THR A 379 -55.14 25.18 23.05
CA THR A 379 -53.80 24.60 23.11
C THR A 379 -53.81 23.19 23.69
N ALA A 380 -52.88 22.35 23.26
CA ALA A 380 -52.63 21.03 23.84
C ALA A 380 -51.14 20.72 23.86
N SER A 381 -50.71 19.82 24.75
CA SER A 381 -49.31 19.44 24.88
C SER A 381 -49.12 17.92 24.82
N ALA A 382 -48.00 17.50 24.26
CA ALA A 382 -47.58 16.11 24.20
C ALA A 382 -46.06 16.00 24.41
N THR A 383 -45.60 14.76 24.59
CA THR A 383 -44.19 14.43 24.78
C THR A 383 -43.66 13.69 23.55
N ALA A 384 -42.54 14.14 23.02
CA ALA A 384 -41.77 13.42 22.03
C ALA A 384 -40.59 12.70 22.70
N THR A 385 -40.52 11.38 22.54
CA THR A 385 -39.43 10.54 23.05
C THR A 385 -38.51 10.11 21.91
N ILE A 386 -37.21 10.23 22.10
CA ILE A 386 -36.18 9.82 21.15
C ILE A 386 -35.35 8.71 21.80
N THR A 387 -35.29 7.55 21.15
CA THR A 387 -34.38 6.46 21.50
C THR A 387 -33.12 6.52 20.63
N ILE A 388 -31.95 6.51 21.26
CA ILE A 388 -30.64 6.55 20.62
C ILE A 388 -29.98 5.19 20.80
N THR A 389 -29.54 4.55 19.72
CA THR A 389 -28.92 3.22 19.76
C THR A 389 -27.47 3.28 19.30
N GLY A 390 -26.55 2.85 20.18
CA GLY A 390 -25.12 2.65 19.98
C GLY A 390 -24.78 1.92 18.69
N VAL A 391 -23.95 2.50 17.82
CA VAL A 391 -23.17 1.77 16.82
C VAL A 391 -21.74 1.57 17.33
N ASN A 392 -20.96 0.75 16.63
CA ASN A 392 -19.56 0.52 17.01
C ASN A 392 -18.68 1.58 16.39
N ASP A 393 -17.95 2.33 17.22
CA ASP A 393 -16.89 3.20 16.76
C ASP A 393 -15.57 2.44 16.72
N ALA A 394 -14.82 2.58 15.62
CA ALA A 394 -13.61 1.79 15.43
C ALA A 394 -12.49 2.29 16.35
N ALA A 395 -11.97 1.40 17.19
CA ALA A 395 -10.85 1.71 18.06
C ALA A 395 -9.60 2.13 17.27
N THR A 396 -8.82 3.05 17.84
CA THR A 396 -7.49 3.39 17.33
C THR A 396 -6.43 2.59 18.06
N ILE A 397 -5.72 1.70 17.32
CA ILE A 397 -4.61 0.88 17.86
C ILE A 397 -3.25 1.44 17.41
N ALA A 398 -2.42 1.82 18.38
CA ALA A 398 -1.06 2.33 18.20
C ALA A 398 -0.02 1.54 19.03
N GLY A 399 1.26 1.93 18.95
CA GLY A 399 2.37 1.30 19.68
C GLY A 399 3.26 0.40 18.83
N THR A 400 4.05 -0.45 19.47
CA THR A 400 5.02 -1.33 18.80
C THR A 400 4.33 -2.59 18.28
N ALA A 401 4.17 -2.69 16.96
CA ALA A 401 3.54 -3.84 16.30
C ALA A 401 4.55 -4.70 15.51
N THR A 402 5.85 -4.45 15.68
CA THR A 402 6.90 -5.20 14.98
C THR A 402 8.04 -5.51 15.93
N ALA A 403 8.62 -6.69 15.80
CA ALA A 403 9.91 -7.02 16.42
C ALA A 403 10.70 -7.99 15.55
N ALA A 404 11.97 -8.16 15.89
CA ALA A 404 12.84 -9.13 15.26
C ALA A 404 13.53 -9.98 16.32
N VAL A 405 13.79 -11.23 15.96
CA VAL A 405 14.68 -12.13 16.69
C VAL A 405 15.66 -12.72 15.68
N THR A 406 16.86 -13.02 16.15
CA THR A 406 17.85 -13.80 15.39
C THR A 406 17.90 -15.17 16.04
N GLU A 407 17.92 -16.22 15.25
CA GLU A 407 18.14 -17.57 15.78
C GLU A 407 19.58 -17.77 16.27
N ASP A 408 19.93 -18.99 16.69
CA ASP A 408 21.19 -19.28 17.41
C ASP A 408 21.34 -18.59 18.76
N ALA A 409 20.22 -18.43 19.46
CA ALA A 409 20.29 -18.05 20.86
C ALA A 409 20.83 -19.22 21.69
N SER A 410 21.67 -18.90 22.69
CA SER A 410 22.12 -19.86 23.71
C SER A 410 20.98 -20.39 24.60
N THR A 411 19.74 -19.97 24.37
CA THR A 411 18.52 -20.34 25.08
C THR A 411 17.60 -21.16 24.16
N PRO A 412 16.83 -22.13 24.70
CA PRO A 412 15.99 -23.00 23.87
C PRO A 412 14.88 -22.27 23.09
N ASN A 413 14.50 -21.05 23.51
CA ASN A 413 13.47 -20.24 22.86
C ASN A 413 14.00 -18.84 22.54
N LEU A 414 13.55 -18.30 21.41
CA LEU A 414 13.69 -16.89 21.04
C LEU A 414 12.48 -16.13 21.54
N THR A 415 12.67 -14.94 22.12
CA THR A 415 11.58 -14.12 22.65
C THR A 415 11.68 -12.67 22.21
N ALA A 416 10.53 -12.06 21.97
CA ALA A 416 10.41 -10.63 21.71
C ALA A 416 9.19 -10.07 22.44
N THR A 417 9.27 -8.82 22.88
CA THR A 417 8.19 -8.15 23.61
C THR A 417 7.92 -6.78 23.02
N GLY A 418 6.72 -6.28 23.25
CA GLY A 418 6.33 -4.91 22.93
C GLY A 418 5.00 -4.56 23.57
N ALA A 419 4.52 -3.36 23.27
CA ALA A 419 3.27 -2.87 23.82
C ALA A 419 2.48 -2.13 22.74
N LEU A 420 1.20 -2.47 22.63
CA LEU A 420 0.20 -1.71 21.91
C LEU A 420 -0.64 -0.89 22.90
N THR A 421 -1.25 0.17 22.38
CA THR A 421 -2.23 1.00 23.09
C THR A 421 -3.48 1.05 22.24
N VAL A 422 -4.65 1.07 22.88
CA VAL A 422 -5.95 1.17 22.24
C VAL A 422 -6.72 2.33 22.85
N ALA A 423 -7.34 3.14 22.00
CA ALA A 423 -8.28 4.18 22.39
C ALA A 423 -9.59 3.97 21.64
N ASP A 424 -10.69 4.10 22.36
CA ASP A 424 -12.04 3.92 21.83
C ASP A 424 -12.96 4.88 22.58
N VAL A 425 -13.91 5.49 21.86
CA VAL A 425 -14.92 6.39 22.43
C VAL A 425 -16.04 5.59 23.08
N ASP A 426 -16.29 4.37 22.62
CA ASP A 426 -17.28 3.45 23.18
C ASP A 426 -16.91 3.04 24.60
N ALA A 427 -17.85 3.22 25.53
CA ALA A 427 -17.62 2.99 26.94
C ALA A 427 -17.22 1.53 27.22
N GLY A 428 -15.99 1.34 27.69
CA GLY A 428 -15.44 0.04 28.06
C GLY A 428 -14.76 -0.73 26.93
N GLN A 429 -14.70 -0.18 25.71
CA GLN A 429 -14.08 -0.84 24.55
C GLN A 429 -12.59 -0.55 24.35
N ASN A 430 -12.02 0.33 25.17
CA ASN A 430 -10.61 0.73 25.16
C ASN A 430 -9.64 -0.31 25.76
N THR A 431 -9.86 -1.61 25.48
CA THR A 431 -8.99 -2.70 25.93
C THR A 431 -8.81 -3.75 24.83
N PHE A 432 -7.80 -4.61 24.95
CA PHE A 432 -7.58 -5.73 24.03
C PHE A 432 -8.30 -7.01 24.47
N ASN A 433 -8.79 -7.77 23.48
CA ASN A 433 -9.06 -9.19 23.69
C ASN A 433 -7.73 -9.93 23.85
N THR A 434 -7.66 -10.86 24.79
CA THR A 434 -6.45 -11.65 25.04
C THR A 434 -6.29 -12.84 24.08
N THR A 435 -7.26 -13.05 23.18
CA THR A 435 -7.21 -14.05 22.11
C THR A 435 -6.41 -13.50 20.93
N VAL A 436 -5.39 -14.26 20.51
CA VAL A 436 -4.54 -13.93 19.37
C VAL A 436 -4.82 -14.91 18.24
N THR A 437 -5.01 -14.39 17.03
CA THR A 437 -5.16 -15.23 15.83
C THR A 437 -3.79 -15.37 15.16
N SER A 438 -3.26 -16.59 15.10
CA SER A 438 -1.99 -16.88 14.43
C SER A 438 -2.22 -17.12 12.94
N ALA A 439 -1.38 -16.52 12.08
CA ALA A 439 -1.40 -16.82 10.65
C ALA A 439 -0.94 -18.27 10.38
N SER A 440 -1.44 -18.85 9.29
CA SER A 440 -1.03 -20.20 8.87
C SER A 440 0.47 -20.21 8.54
N GLY A 441 1.20 -21.20 9.07
CA GLY A 441 2.64 -21.35 8.83
C GLY A 441 3.54 -20.59 9.82
N ASN A 442 2.99 -19.90 10.83
CA ASN A 442 3.76 -19.45 11.98
C ASN A 442 4.23 -20.66 12.81
N LEU A 443 5.45 -20.60 13.32
CA LEU A 443 6.10 -21.60 14.17
C LEU A 443 6.10 -21.16 15.63
N GLY A 444 6.11 -19.85 15.88
CA GLY A 444 6.01 -19.26 17.20
C GLY A 444 4.58 -19.09 17.70
N SER A 445 4.47 -18.51 18.89
CA SER A 445 3.22 -18.13 19.54
C SER A 445 3.34 -16.74 20.13
N LEU A 446 2.22 -16.02 20.18
CA LEU A 446 2.14 -14.68 20.74
C LEU A 446 1.00 -14.61 21.76
N THR A 447 1.25 -13.93 22.87
CA THR A 447 0.25 -13.58 23.88
C THR A 447 0.14 -12.07 23.99
N ILE A 448 -1.05 -11.56 24.33
CA ILE A 448 -1.29 -10.15 24.61
C ILE A 448 -2.16 -10.02 25.85
N THR A 449 -1.84 -9.04 26.69
CA THR A 449 -2.64 -8.66 27.86
C THR A 449 -3.76 -7.69 27.46
N SER A 450 -4.80 -7.53 28.27
CA SER A 450 -5.88 -6.55 28.01
C SER A 450 -5.37 -5.10 27.95
N ALA A 451 -4.22 -4.81 28.57
CA ALA A 451 -3.53 -3.53 28.51
C ALA A 451 -2.61 -3.35 27.29
N GLY A 452 -2.45 -4.38 26.45
CA GLY A 452 -1.71 -4.30 25.19
C GLY A 452 -0.24 -4.69 25.24
N SER A 453 0.31 -5.06 26.41
CA SER A 453 1.64 -5.70 26.46
C SER A 453 1.58 -7.09 25.84
N TRP A 454 2.44 -7.37 24.87
CA TRP A 454 2.53 -8.63 24.17
C TRP A 454 3.90 -9.29 24.29
N ASN A 455 3.92 -10.62 24.21
CA ASN A 455 5.11 -11.44 24.28
C ASN A 455 5.04 -12.54 23.21
N TYR A 456 6.05 -12.59 22.36
CA TYR A 456 6.28 -13.60 21.34
C TYR A 456 7.33 -14.62 21.80
N THR A 457 7.10 -15.89 21.51
CA THR A 457 8.07 -16.97 21.74
C THR A 457 8.05 -17.97 20.59
N VAL A 458 9.23 -18.41 20.16
CA VAL A 458 9.41 -19.53 19.23
C VAL A 458 10.56 -20.40 19.72
N ALA A 459 10.46 -21.72 19.56
CA ALA A 459 11.56 -22.62 19.87
C ALA A 459 12.68 -22.39 18.87
N ASN A 460 13.91 -22.21 19.35
CA ASN A 460 15.09 -22.05 18.49
C ASN A 460 15.22 -23.26 17.54
N SER A 461 15.02 -24.47 18.06
CA SER A 461 15.03 -25.71 17.26
C SER A 461 14.00 -25.77 16.13
N ALA A 462 12.94 -24.95 16.17
CA ALA A 462 11.94 -24.93 15.11
C ALA A 462 12.37 -24.06 13.92
N VAL A 463 13.38 -23.20 14.09
CA VAL A 463 13.81 -22.22 13.09
C VAL A 463 15.19 -22.46 12.51
N GLN A 464 16.03 -23.35 13.09
CA GLN A 464 17.42 -23.72 12.68
C GLN A 464 17.64 -24.13 11.21
N PHE A 465 16.61 -24.09 10.38
CA PHE A 465 16.73 -24.34 8.95
C PHE A 465 17.00 -23.05 8.15
N LEU A 466 17.07 -21.89 8.80
CA LEU A 466 17.22 -20.59 8.15
C LEU A 466 18.71 -20.21 8.02
N GLY A 467 19.32 -20.43 6.86
CA GLY A 467 20.71 -19.99 6.64
C GLY A 467 20.94 -18.48 6.76
N ALA A 468 22.20 -18.05 6.73
CA ALA A 468 22.58 -16.66 6.98
C ALA A 468 21.81 -15.64 6.12
N GLY A 469 21.12 -14.71 6.81
CA GLY A 469 20.37 -13.63 6.16
C GLY A 469 19.04 -14.07 5.53
N VAL A 470 18.71 -15.37 5.52
CA VAL A 470 17.36 -15.85 5.23
C VAL A 470 16.45 -15.40 6.36
N THR A 471 15.25 -14.93 6.02
CA THR A 471 14.29 -14.46 7.03
C THR A 471 12.97 -15.19 6.92
N LYS A 472 12.33 -15.41 8.08
CA LYS A 472 10.95 -15.87 8.19
C LYS A 472 10.13 -14.84 8.93
N THR A 473 9.06 -14.39 8.30
CA THR A 473 8.10 -13.47 8.93
C THR A 473 6.93 -14.26 9.49
N GLU A 474 6.56 -13.98 10.73
CA GLU A 474 5.37 -14.49 11.40
C GLU A 474 4.41 -13.35 11.73
N THR A 475 3.14 -13.53 11.44
CA THR A 475 2.12 -12.49 11.65
C THR A 475 1.03 -12.97 12.60
N PHE A 476 0.73 -12.18 13.62
CA PHE A 476 -0.29 -12.47 14.63
C PHE A 476 -1.30 -11.33 14.67
N THR A 477 -2.58 -11.63 14.45
CA THR A 477 -3.65 -10.63 14.52
C THR A 477 -4.22 -10.58 15.93
N VAL A 478 -4.16 -9.41 16.56
CA VAL A 478 -4.85 -9.09 17.82
C VAL A 478 -6.06 -8.22 17.55
N LYS A 479 -7.02 -8.19 18.48
CA LYS A 479 -8.21 -7.35 18.37
C LYS A 479 -8.48 -6.61 19.67
N SER A 480 -8.96 -5.38 19.57
CA SER A 480 -9.65 -4.71 20.68
C SER A 480 -11.01 -5.35 20.97
N VAL A 481 -11.64 -5.00 22.09
CA VAL A 481 -12.94 -5.58 22.47
C VAL A 481 -14.06 -5.18 21.49
N ASP A 482 -13.96 -4.02 20.84
CA ASP A 482 -14.82 -3.56 19.72
C ASP A 482 -14.66 -4.42 18.44
N GLY A 483 -13.62 -5.24 18.35
CA GLY A 483 -13.30 -6.08 17.20
C GLY A 483 -12.32 -5.46 16.19
N THR A 484 -11.86 -4.22 16.38
CA THR A 484 -10.84 -3.60 15.53
C THR A 484 -9.53 -4.39 15.61
N ALA A 485 -8.96 -4.73 14.45
CA ALA A 485 -7.82 -5.63 14.34
C ALA A 485 -6.48 -4.90 14.14
N LYS A 486 -5.40 -5.47 14.68
CA LYS A 486 -4.02 -5.05 14.42
C LYS A 486 -3.11 -6.26 14.28
N ASP A 487 -2.27 -6.26 13.26
CA ASP A 487 -1.26 -7.29 13.07
C ASP A 487 0.03 -6.93 13.83
N ILE A 488 0.59 -7.91 14.51
CA ILE A 488 1.94 -7.90 15.07
C ILE A 488 2.81 -8.78 14.17
N VAL A 489 3.88 -8.21 13.63
CA VAL A 489 4.77 -8.86 12.67
C VAL A 489 6.13 -9.12 13.31
N ILE A 490 6.53 -10.38 13.36
CA ILE A 490 7.82 -10.81 13.89
C ILE A 490 8.70 -11.27 12.74
N THR A 491 9.92 -10.74 12.65
CA THR A 491 10.91 -11.18 11.66
C THR A 491 11.98 -12.01 12.36
N ILE A 492 12.10 -13.27 11.96
CA ILE A 492 13.13 -14.20 12.43
C ILE A 492 14.24 -14.18 11.39
N THR A 493 15.47 -13.87 11.80
CA THR A 493 16.64 -13.84 10.91
C THR A 493 17.52 -15.05 11.19
N GLY A 494 17.85 -15.77 10.12
CA GLY A 494 18.72 -16.92 10.10
C GLY A 494 20.19 -16.59 10.33
N VAL A 495 20.91 -17.55 10.89
CA VAL A 495 22.36 -17.53 11.08
C VAL A 495 22.93 -18.73 10.34
N ASN A 496 24.15 -18.62 9.81
CA ASN A 496 24.79 -19.77 9.20
C ASN A 496 25.26 -20.72 10.30
N ASP A 497 24.70 -21.93 10.31
CA ASP A 497 25.20 -23.01 11.12
C ASP A 497 26.49 -23.59 10.51
N THR A 498 27.29 -24.28 11.31
CA THR A 498 28.53 -24.90 10.80
C THR A 498 28.24 -26.33 10.36
N ALA A 499 28.50 -26.63 9.08
CA ALA A 499 28.38 -27.96 8.53
C ALA A 499 29.29 -28.98 9.26
N SER A 500 28.98 -30.27 9.12
CA SER A 500 29.82 -31.37 9.59
C SER A 500 30.06 -32.38 8.46
N ILE A 501 31.33 -32.62 8.15
CA ILE A 501 31.75 -33.60 7.14
C ILE A 501 32.32 -34.84 7.84
N THR A 502 31.84 -36.04 7.47
CA THR A 502 32.31 -37.34 7.96
C THR A 502 32.40 -38.35 6.83
N GLY A 503 32.97 -39.54 7.06
CA GLY A 503 33.00 -40.64 6.09
C GLY A 503 34.40 -41.16 5.80
N ILE A 504 34.58 -41.79 4.64
CA ILE A 504 35.88 -42.33 4.22
C ILE A 504 36.59 -41.26 3.40
N ALA A 505 37.56 -40.59 4.04
CA ALA A 505 38.39 -39.55 3.44
C ALA A 505 39.79 -40.07 3.04
N THR A 506 39.94 -41.38 2.88
CA THR A 506 41.22 -41.97 2.51
C THR A 506 41.04 -42.96 1.38
N GLY A 507 41.85 -42.82 0.33
CA GLY A 507 42.03 -43.80 -0.73
C GLY A 507 43.41 -44.42 -0.62
N ALA A 508 43.54 -45.72 -0.87
CA ALA A 508 44.85 -46.34 -1.04
C ALA A 508 44.77 -47.40 -2.14
N PHE A 509 45.74 -47.39 -3.03
CA PHE A 509 45.93 -48.43 -4.02
C PHE A 509 47.42 -48.65 -4.24
N THR A 510 47.72 -49.83 -4.75
CA THR A 510 49.05 -50.17 -5.23
C THR A 510 49.02 -49.94 -6.73
N GLU A 511 50.06 -49.31 -7.23
CA GLU A 511 50.32 -49.22 -8.65
C GLU A 511 50.33 -50.61 -9.32
N ASP A 512 49.82 -50.70 -10.54
CA ASP A 512 49.69 -51.97 -11.29
C ASP A 512 49.83 -51.71 -12.78
N THR A 513 50.92 -52.24 -13.35
CA THR A 513 51.29 -52.24 -14.79
C THR A 513 50.16 -52.60 -15.78
N SER A 514 49.07 -53.24 -15.33
CA SER A 514 47.99 -53.70 -16.21
C SER A 514 46.83 -52.70 -16.36
N THR A 515 46.79 -51.61 -15.60
CA THR A 515 45.71 -50.63 -15.64
C THR A 515 46.19 -49.24 -16.05
N PRO A 516 45.75 -48.66 -17.18
CA PRO A 516 46.26 -47.37 -17.66
C PRO A 516 45.88 -46.18 -16.74
N ASN A 517 44.84 -46.33 -15.93
CA ASN A 517 44.44 -45.35 -14.92
C ASN A 517 44.16 -46.06 -13.60
N LEU A 518 44.76 -45.55 -12.53
CA LEU A 518 44.50 -45.98 -11.17
C LEU A 518 43.38 -45.14 -10.57
N THR A 519 42.44 -45.80 -9.89
CA THR A 519 41.28 -45.13 -9.30
C THR A 519 41.12 -45.46 -7.83
N ALA A 520 40.84 -44.44 -7.01
CA ALA A 520 40.36 -44.61 -5.65
C ALA A 520 38.96 -44.01 -5.54
N THR A 521 38.07 -44.71 -4.85
CA THR A 521 36.72 -44.22 -4.58
C THR A 521 36.43 -44.23 -3.10
N GLY A 522 35.59 -43.31 -2.64
CA GLY A 522 35.01 -43.35 -1.32
C GLY A 522 33.76 -42.51 -1.24
N ALA A 523 33.23 -42.39 -0.04
CA ALA A 523 32.03 -41.63 0.23
C ALA A 523 32.19 -40.83 1.52
N LEU A 524 31.89 -39.54 1.40
CA LEU A 524 31.72 -38.61 2.51
C LEU A 524 30.24 -38.29 2.68
N THR A 525 29.88 -37.86 3.88
CA THR A 525 28.56 -37.34 4.22
C THR A 525 28.76 -35.95 4.81
N VAL A 526 28.01 -34.98 4.31
CA VAL A 526 27.92 -33.64 4.88
C VAL A 526 26.54 -33.47 5.49
N ASN A 527 26.51 -32.99 6.73
CA ASN A 527 25.29 -32.64 7.43
C ASN A 527 25.33 -31.15 7.74
N ASP A 528 24.26 -30.47 7.37
CA ASP A 528 23.98 -29.10 7.76
C ASP A 528 22.50 -29.01 8.18
N VAL A 529 22.21 -28.19 9.18
CA VAL A 529 20.83 -27.92 9.62
C VAL A 529 20.18 -26.85 8.74
N ASP A 530 20.97 -26.00 8.08
CA ASP A 530 20.51 -24.97 7.16
C ASP A 530 19.88 -25.58 5.89
N ALA A 531 18.71 -25.05 5.52
CA ALA A 531 17.89 -25.64 4.47
C ALA A 531 18.59 -25.62 3.11
N GLY A 532 19.01 -26.80 2.65
CA GLY A 532 19.62 -27.00 1.33
C GLY A 532 21.14 -26.94 1.33
N GLU A 533 21.77 -26.76 2.50
CA GLU A 533 23.22 -26.63 2.67
C GLU A 533 23.90 -27.95 3.05
N ASN A 534 23.12 -29.02 3.19
CA ASN A 534 23.61 -30.39 3.37
C ASN A 534 24.19 -31.01 2.07
N LYS A 535 25.10 -30.28 1.41
CA LYS A 535 25.72 -30.64 0.13
C LYS A 535 27.19 -30.23 0.09
N PHE A 536 27.98 -30.94 -0.70
CA PHE A 536 29.36 -30.56 -0.98
C PHE A 536 29.43 -29.48 -2.07
N ASN A 537 30.40 -28.58 -1.92
CA ASN A 537 30.93 -27.84 -3.05
C ASN A 537 31.71 -28.83 -3.94
N THR A 538 31.33 -28.95 -5.21
CA THR A 538 31.98 -29.89 -6.14
C THR A 538 33.32 -29.38 -6.67
N ASN A 539 33.70 -28.13 -6.35
CA ASN A 539 35.03 -27.60 -6.64
C ASN A 539 36.02 -28.13 -5.59
N VAL A 540 36.90 -29.01 -6.03
CA VAL A 540 37.95 -29.62 -5.19
C VAL A 540 39.24 -28.84 -5.40
N THR A 541 39.96 -28.54 -4.32
CA THR A 541 41.27 -27.88 -4.40
C THR A 541 42.36 -28.85 -3.96
N GLY A 542 43.42 -28.95 -4.76
CA GLY A 542 44.63 -29.73 -4.46
C GLY A 542 45.86 -28.95 -4.93
N THR A 543 47.01 -29.19 -4.32
CA THR A 543 48.29 -28.56 -4.70
C THR A 543 49.33 -29.64 -4.94
N ASN A 544 50.05 -29.58 -6.07
CA ASN A 544 51.12 -30.53 -6.42
C ASN A 544 50.66 -32.01 -6.46
N ASN A 545 49.44 -32.24 -6.96
CA ASN A 545 48.86 -33.56 -7.18
C ASN A 545 49.02 -33.96 -8.65
N LEU A 546 49.35 -35.23 -8.90
CA LEU A 546 49.49 -35.88 -10.20
C LEU A 546 48.12 -36.36 -10.72
N GLY A 547 47.23 -36.77 -9.81
CA GLY A 547 45.88 -37.18 -10.14
C GLY A 547 44.82 -36.08 -10.00
N SER A 548 43.61 -36.42 -10.42
CA SER A 548 42.43 -35.57 -10.30
C SER A 548 41.39 -36.21 -9.37
N LEU A 549 40.71 -35.40 -8.57
CA LEU A 549 39.60 -35.86 -7.72
C LEU A 549 38.32 -35.13 -8.09
N SER A 550 37.25 -35.89 -8.24
CA SER A 550 35.88 -35.39 -8.37
C SER A 550 35.04 -35.83 -7.17
N ILE A 551 34.14 -34.97 -6.71
CA ILE A 551 33.14 -35.29 -5.68
C ILE A 551 31.76 -34.85 -6.17
N THR A 552 30.75 -35.68 -5.92
CA THR A 552 29.35 -35.35 -6.16
C THR A 552 28.78 -34.50 -5.01
N ASP A 553 27.71 -33.75 -5.25
CA ASP A 553 27.04 -32.96 -4.21
C ASP A 553 26.54 -33.81 -3.01
N THR A 554 26.33 -35.11 -3.23
CA THR A 554 25.97 -36.13 -2.22
C THR A 554 27.16 -36.83 -1.58
N GLY A 555 28.40 -36.50 -1.96
CA GLY A 555 29.61 -36.92 -1.27
C GLY A 555 30.30 -38.21 -1.77
N SER A 556 29.81 -38.81 -2.85
CA SER A 556 30.60 -39.86 -3.55
C SER A 556 31.76 -39.20 -4.28
N TRP A 557 32.99 -39.62 -3.98
CA TRP A 557 34.20 -39.12 -4.62
C TRP A 557 34.92 -40.20 -5.41
N ASN A 558 35.53 -39.77 -6.51
CA ASN A 558 36.36 -40.58 -7.39
C ASN A 558 37.65 -39.82 -7.70
N TYR A 559 38.76 -40.43 -7.33
CA TYR A 559 40.10 -40.01 -7.69
C TYR A 559 40.60 -40.84 -8.87
N THR A 560 41.32 -40.23 -9.80
CA THR A 560 41.92 -40.89 -10.95
C THR A 560 43.27 -40.29 -11.27
N VAL A 561 44.28 -41.14 -11.44
CA VAL A 561 45.63 -40.78 -11.91
C VAL A 561 46.06 -41.74 -13.01
N ALA A 562 46.78 -41.24 -14.01
CA ALA A 562 47.39 -42.11 -15.01
C ALA A 562 48.47 -42.96 -14.34
N ASN A 563 48.54 -44.26 -14.67
CA ASN A 563 49.58 -45.14 -14.13
C ASN A 563 50.97 -44.57 -14.47
N SER A 564 51.14 -44.14 -15.74
CA SER A 564 52.35 -43.51 -16.24
C SER A 564 52.85 -42.30 -15.44
N ALA A 565 51.97 -41.61 -14.70
CA ALA A 565 52.35 -40.46 -13.89
C ALA A 565 52.94 -40.86 -12.52
N VAL A 566 52.85 -42.13 -12.12
CA VAL A 566 53.30 -42.65 -10.82
C VAL A 566 54.36 -43.75 -10.92
N GLU A 567 54.74 -44.20 -12.13
CA GLU A 567 55.72 -45.29 -12.39
C GLU A 567 57.11 -45.05 -11.78
N PHE A 568 57.45 -43.79 -11.47
CA PHE A 568 58.71 -43.47 -10.79
C PHE A 568 58.78 -44.01 -9.35
N LEU A 569 57.69 -44.56 -8.79
CA LEU A 569 57.63 -45.09 -7.43
C LEU A 569 58.13 -46.54 -7.35
N GLY A 570 59.39 -46.73 -6.94
CA GLY A 570 59.92 -48.07 -6.66
C GLY A 570 59.16 -48.84 -5.55
N ALA A 571 59.38 -50.16 -5.44
CA ALA A 571 58.64 -51.03 -4.51
C ALA A 571 58.61 -50.52 -3.07
N GLY A 572 57.39 -50.28 -2.59
CA GLY A 572 57.13 -49.82 -1.22
C GLY A 572 57.41 -48.34 -0.99
N ALA A 573 57.84 -47.59 -2.01
CA ALA A 573 57.77 -46.14 -2.00
C ALA A 573 56.30 -45.70 -2.05
N THR A 574 55.98 -44.54 -1.46
CA THR A 574 54.61 -44.05 -1.42
C THR A 574 54.56 -42.58 -1.80
N LYS A 575 53.57 -42.22 -2.62
CA LYS A 575 53.17 -40.84 -2.87
C LYS A 575 51.82 -40.59 -2.22
N THR A 576 51.71 -39.47 -1.50
CA THR A 576 50.45 -39.01 -0.93
C THR A 576 49.98 -37.76 -1.65
N GLU A 577 48.71 -37.76 -2.02
CA GLU A 577 48.01 -36.61 -2.60
C GLU A 577 46.85 -36.20 -1.71
N THR A 578 46.70 -34.90 -1.51
CA THR A 578 45.69 -34.34 -0.62
C THR A 578 44.78 -33.40 -1.40
N PHE A 579 43.48 -33.62 -1.24
CA PHE A 579 42.42 -32.83 -1.87
C PHE A 579 41.48 -32.30 -0.80
N THR A 580 41.36 -30.99 -0.68
CA THR A 580 40.41 -30.37 0.24
C THR A 580 39.04 -30.27 -0.42
N VAL A 581 38.03 -30.83 0.23
CA VAL A 581 36.61 -30.64 -0.11
C VAL A 581 35.94 -29.77 0.93
N GLN A 582 34.90 -29.03 0.53
CA GLN A 582 34.16 -28.11 1.39
C GLN A 582 32.66 -28.38 1.31
N SER A 583 31.92 -28.03 2.36
CA SER A 583 30.48 -27.86 2.28
C SER A 583 30.13 -26.73 1.29
N VAL A 584 28.90 -26.71 0.79
CA VAL A 584 28.48 -25.74 -0.24
C VAL A 584 28.53 -24.28 0.24
N ASP A 585 28.35 -24.07 1.54
CA ASP A 585 28.42 -22.79 2.24
C ASP A 585 29.84 -22.43 2.74
N GLY A 586 30.78 -23.38 2.66
CA GLY A 586 32.19 -23.21 3.04
C GLY A 586 32.48 -23.24 4.54
N THR A 587 31.50 -23.57 5.41
CA THR A 587 31.71 -23.61 6.87
C THR A 587 32.46 -24.84 7.36
N ALA A 588 32.45 -25.95 6.60
CA ALA A 588 33.24 -27.13 6.87
C ALA A 588 34.17 -27.48 5.71
N SER A 589 35.37 -27.94 6.05
CA SER A 589 36.35 -28.49 5.11
C SER A 589 36.91 -29.82 5.61
N LEU A 590 37.15 -30.76 4.71
CA LEU A 590 37.83 -32.01 5.02
C LEU A 590 38.81 -32.36 3.90
N ASP A 591 39.99 -32.83 4.28
CA ASP A 591 40.99 -33.33 3.34
C ASP A 591 40.74 -34.81 3.03
N ILE A 592 40.66 -35.13 1.74
CA ILE A 592 40.75 -36.49 1.21
C ILE A 592 42.22 -36.78 0.92
N VAL A 593 42.75 -37.83 1.53
CA VAL A 593 44.14 -38.25 1.41
C VAL A 593 44.21 -39.53 0.60
N VAL A 594 44.84 -39.49 -0.56
CA VAL A 594 45.07 -40.66 -1.42
C VAL A 594 46.53 -41.07 -1.31
N THR A 595 46.78 -42.32 -0.94
CA THR A 595 48.12 -42.91 -0.88
C THR A 595 48.31 -43.90 -2.02
N ILE A 596 49.23 -43.59 -2.93
CA ILE A 596 49.73 -44.51 -3.95
C ILE A 596 50.95 -45.23 -3.39
N THR A 597 50.97 -46.56 -3.46
CA THR A 597 52.16 -47.36 -3.11
C THR A 597 52.73 -47.99 -4.37
N GLY A 598 53.99 -47.71 -4.65
CA GLY A 598 54.72 -48.29 -5.78
C GLY A 598 54.99 -49.78 -5.61
N VAL A 599 55.03 -50.49 -6.73
CA VAL A 599 55.58 -51.85 -6.84
C VAL A 599 56.80 -51.79 -7.73
N ASN A 600 57.72 -52.75 -7.57
CA ASN A 600 58.74 -52.91 -8.59
C ASN A 600 58.03 -53.54 -9.77
N ASP A 601 57.97 -52.82 -10.88
CA ASP A 601 57.58 -53.40 -12.15
C ASP A 601 58.60 -54.48 -12.53
N GLU A 602 58.15 -55.50 -13.25
CA GLU A 602 59.11 -56.44 -13.81
C GLU A 602 60.04 -55.66 -14.75
N GLU A 603 61.35 -55.69 -14.45
CA GLU A 603 62.45 -55.11 -15.24
C GLU A 603 62.12 -55.16 -16.73
N ASN A 604 61.66 -54.02 -17.27
CA ASN A 604 61.33 -53.94 -18.67
C ASN A 604 62.61 -54.18 -19.47
N ALA A 605 62.49 -54.95 -20.55
CA ALA A 605 63.65 -55.24 -21.40
C ALA A 605 64.26 -53.91 -21.88
N ILE A 606 65.56 -53.72 -21.63
CA ILE A 606 66.37 -52.57 -22.07
C ILE A 606 65.87 -52.09 -23.44
N ALA A 607 65.37 -50.85 -23.51
CA ALA A 607 64.89 -50.25 -24.75
C ALA A 607 65.95 -50.40 -25.85
N THR A 608 65.57 -50.80 -27.07
CA THR A 608 66.52 -50.99 -28.17
C THR A 608 66.31 -49.94 -29.25
N PHE A 609 67.28 -49.02 -29.38
CA PHE A 609 67.26 -48.01 -30.42
C PHE A 609 67.77 -48.61 -31.73
N ASN A 610 66.89 -48.65 -32.73
CA ASN A 610 67.22 -49.12 -34.06
C ASN A 610 67.30 -47.93 -35.01
N ALA A 611 68.48 -47.69 -35.58
CA ALA A 611 68.67 -46.63 -36.56
C ALA A 611 67.72 -46.82 -37.76
N GLN A 612 66.76 -45.90 -37.91
CA GLN A 612 65.86 -45.90 -39.05
C GLN A 612 66.59 -45.37 -40.30
N THR A 613 66.39 -46.05 -41.44
CA THR A 613 66.96 -45.64 -42.73
C THR A 613 65.90 -45.76 -43.83
N GLY A 614 66.07 -45.04 -44.94
CA GLY A 614 65.11 -45.10 -46.04
C GLY A 614 63.76 -44.48 -45.66
N SER A 615 62.66 -45.05 -46.15
CA SER A 615 61.31 -44.50 -45.93
C SER A 615 60.83 -44.46 -44.47
N ASN A 616 61.47 -45.24 -43.58
CA ASN A 616 61.12 -45.29 -42.17
C ASN A 616 61.80 -44.17 -41.36
N ASN A 617 62.79 -43.49 -41.94
CA ASN A 617 63.39 -42.32 -41.32
C ASN A 617 62.64 -41.08 -41.82
N PRO A 618 61.91 -40.35 -40.96
CA PRO A 618 61.09 -39.20 -41.36
C PRO A 618 61.93 -38.06 -41.94
N PHE A 619 63.26 -38.09 -41.72
CA PHE A 619 64.24 -37.12 -42.23
C PHE A 619 65.01 -37.61 -43.47
N ASN A 620 64.74 -38.80 -44.01
CA ASN A 620 65.58 -39.45 -45.04
C ASN A 620 65.80 -38.61 -46.32
N ASN A 621 64.89 -37.68 -46.63
CA ASN A 621 64.99 -36.81 -47.81
C ASN A 621 65.40 -35.37 -47.48
N ILE A 622 65.79 -35.10 -46.23
CA ILE A 622 66.20 -33.78 -45.76
C ILE A 622 67.72 -33.73 -45.72
N ASN A 623 68.29 -32.77 -46.45
CA ASN A 623 69.72 -32.46 -46.37
C ASN A 623 69.92 -31.25 -45.47
N PHE A 624 70.41 -31.51 -44.26
CA PHE A 624 70.68 -30.50 -43.24
C PHE A 624 71.91 -29.64 -43.57
N GLY A 625 72.81 -30.11 -44.43
CA GLY A 625 74.08 -29.42 -44.73
C GLY A 625 75.15 -29.64 -43.65
N SER A 626 76.30 -28.98 -43.78
CA SER A 626 77.37 -29.05 -42.79
C SER A 626 77.12 -28.07 -41.65
N TYR A 627 77.51 -28.43 -40.42
CA TYR A 627 77.40 -27.58 -39.22
C TYR A 627 75.98 -27.09 -38.90
N SER A 628 74.97 -27.88 -39.27
CA SER A 628 73.57 -27.59 -38.94
C SER A 628 73.23 -28.01 -37.53
N ALA A 629 72.42 -27.20 -36.85
CA ALA A 629 71.77 -27.56 -35.59
C ALA A 629 70.27 -27.72 -35.84
N PRO A 630 69.76 -28.95 -36.03
CA PRO A 630 68.32 -29.19 -36.08
C PRO A 630 67.73 -29.02 -34.68
N THR A 631 66.48 -28.58 -34.62
CA THR A 631 65.69 -28.47 -33.38
C THR A 631 64.24 -28.80 -33.71
N LEU A 632 63.58 -29.46 -32.76
CA LEU A 632 62.16 -29.82 -32.83
C LEU A 632 61.38 -28.95 -31.85
N ALA A 633 60.25 -28.40 -32.29
CA ALA A 633 59.30 -27.68 -31.46
C ALA A 633 57.95 -27.57 -32.17
N ASP A 634 56.85 -27.53 -31.42
CA ASP A 634 55.53 -27.20 -31.96
C ASP A 634 55.47 -25.71 -32.33
N ILE A 635 55.75 -25.38 -33.59
CA ILE A 635 55.87 -23.99 -34.06
C ILE A 635 54.51 -23.44 -34.46
N ASP A 636 53.61 -24.27 -34.98
CA ASP A 636 52.26 -23.85 -35.38
C ASP A 636 51.11 -24.32 -34.47
N GLY A 637 51.45 -24.76 -33.25
CA GLY A 637 50.52 -24.98 -32.15
C GLY A 637 49.45 -26.04 -32.44
N ASP A 638 49.73 -26.96 -33.36
CA ASP A 638 48.82 -28.05 -33.71
C ASP A 638 49.07 -29.33 -32.90
N GLY A 639 50.05 -29.28 -31.99
CA GLY A 639 50.37 -30.32 -31.01
C GLY A 639 51.38 -31.34 -31.53
N ASP A 640 51.92 -31.18 -32.74
CA ASP A 640 53.04 -31.97 -33.24
C ASP A 640 54.33 -31.15 -33.35
N ASN A 641 55.48 -31.82 -33.26
CA ASN A 641 56.77 -31.14 -33.34
C ASN A 641 57.14 -30.89 -34.81
N ASP A 642 57.44 -29.64 -35.13
CA ASP A 642 58.02 -29.23 -36.40
C ASP A 642 59.55 -29.23 -36.36
N LEU A 643 60.19 -29.30 -37.53
CA LEU A 643 61.65 -29.32 -37.66
C LEU A 643 62.20 -27.98 -38.16
N ILE A 644 63.07 -27.37 -37.35
CA ILE A 644 63.80 -26.15 -37.67
C ILE A 644 65.28 -26.50 -37.87
N VAL A 645 65.89 -25.99 -38.93
CA VAL A 645 67.28 -26.26 -39.26
C VAL A 645 68.00 -24.96 -39.55
N GLY A 646 68.98 -24.63 -38.71
CA GLY A 646 69.99 -23.63 -39.06
C GLY A 646 70.99 -24.21 -40.06
N VAL A 647 71.28 -23.48 -41.14
CA VAL A 647 72.22 -23.92 -42.18
C VAL A 647 73.46 -23.02 -42.26
N ASP A 648 74.54 -23.54 -42.86
CA ASP A 648 75.86 -22.88 -42.93
C ASP A 648 75.85 -21.51 -43.65
N ASP A 649 74.85 -21.23 -44.49
CA ASP A 649 74.70 -19.93 -45.16
C ASP A 649 74.03 -18.86 -44.28
N GLY A 650 73.58 -19.22 -43.08
CA GLY A 650 72.96 -18.31 -42.11
C GLY A 650 71.44 -18.18 -42.22
N THR A 651 70.80 -18.95 -43.10
CA THR A 651 69.34 -19.01 -43.18
C THR A 651 68.75 -20.04 -42.21
N LEU A 652 67.50 -19.82 -41.78
CA LEU A 652 66.72 -20.81 -41.05
C LEU A 652 65.70 -21.49 -41.99
N LYS A 653 65.75 -22.82 -42.06
CA LYS A 653 64.79 -23.62 -42.80
C LYS A 653 63.76 -24.22 -41.86
N TYR A 654 62.50 -24.20 -42.29
CA TYR A 654 61.36 -24.76 -41.57
C TYR A 654 60.75 -25.90 -42.38
N TYR A 655 60.56 -27.03 -41.71
CA TYR A 655 59.89 -28.20 -42.24
C TYR A 655 58.68 -28.47 -41.34
N LYS A 656 57.50 -28.15 -41.86
CA LYS A 656 56.24 -28.43 -41.16
C LYS A 656 56.04 -29.94 -41.08
N ASN A 657 55.70 -30.47 -39.91
CA ASN A 657 55.17 -31.81 -39.81
C ASN A 657 53.74 -31.81 -40.38
N THR A 658 53.57 -32.63 -41.42
CA THR A 658 52.32 -32.80 -42.16
C THR A 658 51.78 -34.22 -42.04
N GLY A 659 52.45 -35.01 -41.20
CA GLY A 659 52.10 -36.38 -40.90
C GLY A 659 50.97 -36.47 -39.89
N THR A 660 50.85 -37.64 -39.29
CA THR A 660 50.11 -37.81 -38.04
C THR A 660 51.10 -37.81 -36.90
N ALA A 661 50.64 -37.65 -35.65
CA ALA A 661 51.47 -37.88 -34.46
C ALA A 661 52.30 -39.16 -34.65
N THR A 662 51.65 -40.32 -34.82
CA THR A 662 52.30 -41.65 -34.97
C THR A 662 52.99 -41.97 -36.30
N ASN A 663 53.12 -40.99 -37.19
CA ASN A 663 53.89 -41.16 -38.44
C ASN A 663 54.23 -39.77 -39.01
N PRO A 664 55.27 -39.11 -38.46
CA PRO A 664 55.61 -37.74 -38.79
C PRO A 664 56.16 -37.64 -40.22
N VAL A 665 55.78 -36.57 -40.92
CA VAL A 665 56.21 -36.31 -42.30
C VAL A 665 56.60 -34.85 -42.43
N TYR A 666 57.91 -34.59 -42.48
CA TYR A 666 58.46 -33.25 -42.55
C TYR A 666 58.52 -32.71 -43.98
N THR A 667 57.68 -31.73 -44.27
CA THR A 667 57.61 -31.07 -45.59
C THR A 667 58.24 -29.68 -45.53
N ALA A 668 59.28 -29.46 -46.34
CA ALA A 668 59.96 -28.17 -46.43
C ALA A 668 59.00 -27.05 -46.86
N GLN A 669 58.91 -25.99 -46.06
CA GLN A 669 58.11 -24.82 -46.40
C GLN A 669 58.96 -23.78 -47.13
N THR A 670 58.39 -23.09 -48.12
CA THR A 670 59.11 -22.10 -48.93
C THR A 670 58.39 -20.76 -48.95
N VAL A 671 59.18 -19.68 -49.08
CA VAL A 671 58.67 -18.30 -49.21
C VAL A 671 57.72 -17.95 -48.05
N THR A 672 56.46 -17.62 -48.32
CA THR A 672 55.52 -17.13 -47.30
C THR A 672 55.07 -18.20 -46.32
N ALA A 673 55.27 -19.49 -46.62
CA ALA A 673 54.92 -20.59 -45.72
C ALA A 673 56.06 -20.93 -44.73
N ASN A 674 57.27 -20.41 -44.95
CA ASN A 674 58.34 -20.52 -43.96
C ASN A 674 58.21 -19.31 -43.00
N PRO A 675 57.87 -19.51 -41.72
CA PRO A 675 57.69 -18.41 -40.76
C PRO A 675 59.00 -17.67 -40.45
N PHE A 676 60.15 -18.26 -40.78
CA PHE A 676 61.48 -17.66 -40.70
C PHE A 676 61.97 -17.06 -42.04
N ASN A 677 61.09 -16.96 -43.05
CA ASN A 677 61.49 -16.48 -44.36
C ASN A 677 62.05 -15.05 -44.32
N GLY A 678 63.28 -14.89 -44.85
CA GLY A 678 64.00 -13.61 -44.84
C GLY A 678 64.85 -13.38 -43.60
N ILE A 679 64.86 -14.31 -42.63
CA ILE A 679 65.81 -14.31 -41.52
C ILE A 679 67.15 -14.86 -42.03
N ASP A 680 68.14 -13.97 -42.13
CA ASP A 680 69.54 -14.29 -42.36
C ASP A 680 70.37 -13.73 -41.19
N VAL A 681 71.01 -14.64 -40.47
CA VAL A 681 71.77 -14.36 -39.26
C VAL A 681 73.27 -14.57 -39.44
N GLY A 682 73.71 -14.92 -40.66
CA GLY A 682 75.10 -15.24 -40.98
C GLY A 682 75.49 -16.69 -40.63
N SER A 683 76.61 -17.15 -41.20
CA SER A 683 77.05 -18.55 -41.16
C SER A 683 77.09 -19.16 -39.76
N TYR A 684 76.88 -20.48 -39.67
CA TYR A 684 76.85 -21.25 -38.41
C TYR A 684 75.69 -20.86 -37.47
N SER A 685 74.49 -20.63 -38.03
CA SER A 685 73.30 -20.34 -37.23
C SER A 685 72.85 -21.55 -36.41
N ALA A 686 72.70 -21.39 -35.11
CA ALA A 686 72.04 -22.34 -34.23
C ALA A 686 70.89 -21.61 -33.53
N PRO A 687 69.63 -21.75 -34.00
CA PRO A 687 68.51 -21.15 -33.30
C PRO A 687 68.32 -21.86 -31.96
N THR A 688 68.04 -21.10 -30.92
CA THR A 688 67.49 -21.58 -29.66
C THR A 688 66.04 -21.14 -29.60
N LEU A 689 65.18 -22.07 -29.23
CA LEU A 689 63.73 -21.87 -29.16
C LEU A 689 63.30 -21.92 -27.70
N ALA A 690 62.57 -20.90 -27.24
CA ALA A 690 62.02 -20.80 -25.89
C ALA A 690 60.91 -19.76 -25.84
N ASP A 691 59.93 -19.93 -24.96
CA ASP A 691 58.96 -18.88 -24.62
C ASP A 691 59.64 -17.83 -23.73
N ILE A 692 60.21 -16.78 -24.36
CA ILE A 692 61.04 -15.79 -23.67
C ILE A 692 60.20 -14.74 -22.97
N ASP A 693 59.02 -14.40 -23.51
CA ASP A 693 58.11 -13.43 -22.91
C ASP A 693 56.80 -14.03 -22.38
N GLY A 694 56.82 -15.32 -22.04
CA GLY A 694 55.83 -15.98 -21.19
C GLY A 694 54.39 -15.90 -21.72
N ASP A 695 54.21 -15.74 -23.03
CA ASP A 695 52.89 -15.62 -23.64
C ASP A 695 52.36 -16.96 -24.19
N GLY A 696 53.15 -18.02 -24.04
CA GLY A 696 52.82 -19.39 -24.38
C GLY A 696 53.16 -19.79 -25.81
N ASP A 697 53.73 -18.90 -26.62
CA ASP A 697 54.30 -19.24 -27.92
C ASP A 697 55.83 -19.30 -27.88
N VAL A 698 56.42 -20.01 -28.85
CA VAL A 698 57.87 -20.26 -28.87
C VAL A 698 58.57 -19.17 -29.68
N ASP A 699 59.48 -18.42 -29.04
CA ASP A 699 60.33 -17.42 -29.70
C ASP A 699 61.63 -18.01 -30.24
N ALA A 700 62.28 -17.28 -31.16
CA ALA A 700 63.57 -17.68 -31.73
C ALA A 700 64.70 -16.71 -31.35
N ILE A 701 65.74 -17.25 -30.72
CA ILE A 701 66.98 -16.56 -30.38
C ILE A 701 68.08 -17.12 -31.26
N VAL A 702 68.77 -16.26 -31.97
CA VAL A 702 69.84 -16.69 -32.87
C VAL A 702 71.11 -15.94 -32.55
N GLY A 703 72.14 -16.69 -32.15
CA GLY A 703 73.49 -16.18 -32.01
C GLY A 703 74.12 -15.96 -33.37
N VAL A 704 74.78 -14.82 -33.56
CA VAL A 704 75.55 -14.54 -34.79
C VAL A 704 77.06 -14.63 -34.51
N ASN A 705 77.86 -14.80 -35.56
CA ASN A 705 79.31 -15.02 -35.43
C ASN A 705 80.08 -13.93 -34.66
N ASP A 706 79.58 -12.69 -34.61
CA ASP A 706 80.21 -11.60 -33.88
C ASP A 706 79.92 -11.60 -32.37
N GLY A 707 79.12 -12.54 -31.89
CA GLY A 707 78.76 -12.70 -30.48
C GLY A 707 77.48 -11.97 -30.08
N THR A 708 76.81 -11.24 -30.99
CA THR A 708 75.51 -10.62 -30.69
C THR A 708 74.36 -11.63 -30.76
N LEU A 709 73.32 -11.40 -29.95
CA LEU A 709 72.09 -12.19 -29.96
C LEU A 709 70.97 -11.42 -30.67
N LYS A 710 70.39 -12.05 -31.70
CA LYS A 710 69.17 -11.57 -32.36
C LYS A 710 67.96 -12.29 -31.80
N TYR A 711 66.97 -11.51 -31.38
CA TYR A 711 65.69 -12.00 -30.86
C TYR A 711 64.59 -11.77 -31.90
N TYR A 712 63.90 -12.85 -32.24
CA TYR A 712 62.73 -12.85 -33.10
C TYR A 712 61.55 -13.30 -32.27
N LYS A 713 60.68 -12.34 -31.95
CA LYS A 713 59.45 -12.62 -31.22
C LYS A 713 58.44 -13.26 -32.16
N ASN A 714 57.79 -14.35 -31.74
CA ASN A 714 56.61 -14.83 -32.43
C ASN A 714 55.46 -13.87 -32.12
N THR A 715 54.92 -13.32 -33.20
CA THR A 715 53.83 -12.32 -33.17
C THR A 715 52.61 -12.82 -33.93
N GLY A 716 52.69 -14.07 -34.39
CA GLY A 716 51.64 -14.75 -35.11
C GLY A 716 50.55 -15.26 -34.18
N THR A 717 49.73 -16.14 -34.72
CA THR A 717 48.85 -17.01 -33.91
C THR A 717 49.51 -18.37 -33.81
N ALA A 718 49.13 -19.20 -32.84
CA ALA A 718 49.47 -20.62 -32.77
C ALA A 718 49.49 -21.25 -34.18
N THR A 719 48.36 -21.28 -34.89
CA THR A 719 48.24 -21.91 -36.23
C THR A 719 48.86 -21.17 -37.42
N ASN A 720 49.54 -20.03 -37.19
CA ASN A 720 50.20 -19.27 -38.25
C ASN A 720 51.29 -18.36 -37.63
N PRO A 721 52.44 -18.95 -37.26
CA PRO A 721 53.50 -18.26 -36.55
C PRO A 721 54.18 -17.22 -37.45
N VAL A 722 54.59 -16.09 -36.86
CA VAL A 722 55.24 -14.98 -37.57
C VAL A 722 56.37 -14.43 -36.70
N TYR A 723 57.61 -14.68 -37.12
CA TYR A 723 58.80 -14.25 -36.40
C TYR A 723 59.24 -12.85 -36.83
N THR A 724 59.07 -11.90 -35.92
CA THR A 724 59.46 -10.51 -36.14
C THR A 724 60.72 -10.16 -35.36
N ALA A 725 61.75 -9.70 -36.07
CA ALA A 725 63.01 -9.26 -35.46
C ALA A 725 62.76 -8.07 -34.52
N GLN A 726 63.16 -8.20 -33.26
CA GLN A 726 63.04 -7.12 -32.28
C GLN A 726 64.27 -6.21 -32.33
N THR A 727 64.05 -4.90 -32.24
CA THR A 727 65.13 -3.90 -32.33
C THR A 727 65.33 -3.16 -31.01
N VAL A 728 66.58 -2.82 -30.70
CA VAL A 728 67.02 -1.87 -29.67
C VAL A 728 66.42 -2.10 -28.28
N THR A 729 65.27 -1.49 -27.97
CA THR A 729 64.62 -1.57 -26.65
C THR A 729 63.70 -2.77 -26.50
N ALA A 730 63.24 -3.34 -27.61
CA ALA A 730 62.37 -4.51 -27.61
C ALA A 730 63.15 -5.84 -27.65
N ASN A 731 64.45 -5.81 -27.98
CA ASN A 731 65.31 -6.98 -27.87
C ASN A 731 65.91 -7.03 -26.45
N PRO A 732 65.49 -8.00 -25.60
CA PRO A 732 65.95 -8.08 -24.23
C PRO A 732 67.45 -8.44 -24.12
N PHE A 733 68.08 -8.88 -25.22
CA PHE A 733 69.49 -9.21 -25.33
C PHE A 733 70.34 -8.13 -26.02
N ASN A 734 69.77 -6.97 -26.37
CA ASN A 734 70.43 -5.96 -27.22
C ASN A 734 71.78 -5.43 -26.69
N SER A 735 72.07 -5.59 -25.40
CA SER A 735 73.35 -5.19 -24.77
C SER A 735 74.23 -6.38 -24.36
N ILE A 736 73.90 -7.59 -24.83
CA ILE A 736 74.59 -8.83 -24.49
C ILE A 736 75.45 -9.28 -25.67
N ASP A 737 76.74 -9.45 -25.39
CA ASP A 737 77.71 -10.09 -26.28
C ASP A 737 78.16 -11.40 -25.62
N VAL A 738 77.78 -12.50 -26.25
CA VAL A 738 78.07 -13.87 -25.82
C VAL A 738 79.38 -14.39 -26.38
N GLY A 739 80.03 -13.66 -27.29
CA GLY A 739 81.22 -14.10 -28.00
C GLY A 739 80.95 -15.14 -29.11
N SER A 740 81.94 -15.38 -29.97
CA SER A 740 81.81 -16.28 -31.11
C SER A 740 81.73 -17.76 -30.70
N LEU A 741 80.85 -18.53 -31.34
CA LEU A 741 80.68 -19.98 -31.15
C LEU A 741 80.30 -20.37 -29.71
N SER A 742 79.47 -19.56 -29.07
CA SER A 742 78.98 -19.82 -27.71
C SER A 742 77.70 -20.66 -27.74
N LYS A 743 77.50 -21.49 -26.71
CA LYS A 743 76.28 -22.29 -26.52
C LYS A 743 75.34 -21.56 -25.55
N LEU A 744 74.09 -21.36 -25.95
CA LEU A 744 73.05 -20.69 -25.15
C LEU A 744 72.17 -21.74 -24.49
N ILE A 745 71.80 -21.51 -23.23
CA ILE A 745 70.78 -22.27 -22.51
C ILE A 745 69.92 -21.31 -21.71
N PHE A 746 68.60 -21.53 -21.77
CA PHE A 746 67.62 -20.86 -20.94
C PHE A 746 67.09 -21.83 -19.89
N ALA A 747 67.17 -21.47 -18.61
CA ALA A 747 66.71 -22.31 -17.51
C ALA A 747 66.41 -21.46 -16.26
N ASN A 748 65.43 -21.88 -15.46
CA ASN A 748 65.12 -21.26 -14.16
C ASN A 748 66.11 -21.78 -13.10
N VAL A 749 67.32 -21.22 -13.08
CA VAL A 749 68.42 -21.73 -12.23
C VAL A 749 68.44 -21.14 -10.81
N ASP A 750 67.66 -20.11 -10.53
CA ASP A 750 67.55 -19.53 -9.18
C ASP A 750 66.14 -19.67 -8.57
N GLY A 751 65.30 -20.48 -9.19
CA GLY A 751 64.01 -20.93 -8.65
C GLY A 751 62.99 -19.81 -8.47
N ASP A 752 63.12 -18.67 -9.14
CA ASP A 752 62.15 -17.57 -9.06
C ASP A 752 61.01 -17.68 -10.08
N GLY A 753 61.09 -18.64 -10.99
CA GLY A 753 60.03 -19.00 -11.92
C GLY A 753 60.19 -18.40 -13.31
N ASP A 754 61.23 -17.60 -13.57
CA ASP A 754 61.54 -17.08 -14.90
C ASP A 754 62.78 -17.76 -15.53
N LEU A 755 62.93 -17.63 -16.85
CA LEU A 755 64.05 -18.22 -17.58
C LEU A 755 65.27 -17.29 -17.57
N ASP A 756 66.35 -17.74 -16.95
CA ASP A 756 67.66 -17.08 -16.99
C ASP A 756 68.50 -17.53 -18.19
N LEU A 757 69.45 -16.70 -18.64
CA LEU A 757 70.36 -17.04 -19.74
C LEU A 757 71.75 -17.44 -19.22
N ILE A 758 72.17 -18.66 -19.56
CA ILE A 758 73.50 -19.19 -19.30
C ILE A 758 74.22 -19.38 -20.63
N VAL A 759 75.45 -18.86 -20.71
CA VAL A 759 76.26 -18.88 -21.92
C VAL A 759 77.55 -19.63 -21.64
N GLY A 760 77.74 -20.73 -22.35
CA GLY A 760 79.03 -21.42 -22.43
C GLY A 760 79.92 -20.77 -23.48
N GLU A 761 80.98 -20.10 -23.06
CA GLU A 761 81.90 -19.45 -23.98
C GLU A 761 82.97 -20.40 -24.54
N ARG A 762 83.45 -20.09 -25.74
CA ARG A 762 84.59 -20.78 -26.37
C ARG A 762 85.86 -20.79 -25.50
N ASN A 763 86.08 -19.78 -24.66
CA ASN A 763 87.26 -19.67 -23.80
C ASN A 763 87.15 -20.47 -22.48
N GLY A 764 85.99 -21.05 -22.17
CA GLY A 764 85.77 -21.89 -21.00
C GLY A 764 85.22 -21.21 -19.75
N THR A 765 84.71 -19.99 -19.86
CA THR A 765 83.92 -19.36 -18.79
C THR A 765 82.42 -19.51 -19.04
N LEU A 766 81.66 -19.80 -17.98
CA LEU A 766 80.21 -19.63 -18.00
C LEU A 766 79.87 -18.18 -17.67
N LYS A 767 79.07 -17.54 -18.53
CA LYS A 767 78.45 -16.25 -18.21
C LYS A 767 77.00 -16.48 -17.82
N TYR A 768 76.58 -15.80 -16.76
CA TYR A 768 75.23 -15.84 -16.23
C TYR A 768 74.57 -14.47 -16.40
N TYR A 769 73.39 -14.48 -16.99
CA TYR A 769 72.55 -13.32 -17.18
C TYR A 769 71.22 -13.60 -16.52
N LYS A 770 70.99 -12.96 -15.36
CA LYS A 770 69.73 -13.08 -14.63
C LYS A 770 68.64 -12.28 -15.35
N ASN A 771 67.45 -12.86 -15.50
CA ASN A 771 66.27 -12.10 -15.83
C ASN A 771 65.85 -11.27 -14.61
N THR A 772 65.89 -9.95 -14.78
CA THR A 772 65.50 -8.98 -13.75
C THR A 772 64.19 -8.28 -14.09
N GLY A 773 63.57 -8.69 -15.19
CA GLY A 773 62.30 -8.20 -15.66
C GLY A 773 61.15 -9.00 -15.05
N THR A 774 60.07 -9.12 -15.82
CA THR A 774 58.98 -10.06 -15.54
C THR A 774 59.00 -11.16 -16.58
N ALA A 775 58.34 -12.29 -16.31
CA ALA A 775 58.13 -13.33 -17.32
C ALA A 775 57.67 -12.76 -18.67
N ILE A 776 56.76 -11.78 -18.67
CA ILE A 776 56.22 -11.17 -19.90
C ILE A 776 56.98 -9.97 -20.47
N ASN A 777 58.06 -9.54 -19.82
CA ASN A 777 58.91 -8.43 -20.27
C ASN A 777 60.31 -8.69 -19.72
N PRO A 778 61.03 -9.66 -20.28
CA PRO A 778 62.30 -10.11 -19.75
C PRO A 778 63.37 -9.03 -19.90
N VAL A 779 64.25 -8.93 -18.90
CA VAL A 779 65.40 -8.02 -18.92
C VAL A 779 66.63 -8.74 -18.41
N TYR A 780 67.47 -9.20 -19.33
CA TYR A 780 68.68 -9.96 -19.01
C TYR A 780 69.82 -9.03 -18.60
N ARG A 781 70.38 -9.26 -17.42
CA ARG A 781 71.51 -8.50 -16.89
C ARG A 781 72.66 -9.43 -16.53
N ALA A 782 73.85 -9.12 -17.03
CA ALA A 782 75.06 -9.84 -16.67
C ALA A 782 75.28 -9.75 -15.16
N ILE A 783 75.33 -10.91 -14.50
CA ILE A 783 75.67 -10.99 -13.09
C ILE A 783 77.15 -11.36 -12.98
N SER A 784 77.87 -10.65 -12.12
CA SER A 784 79.32 -10.83 -11.94
C SER A 784 79.70 -10.80 -10.46
N GLY A 785 80.92 -11.25 -10.15
CA GLY A 785 81.40 -11.35 -8.77
C GLY A 785 80.63 -12.38 -7.95
N THR A 786 80.53 -12.19 -6.64
CA THR A 786 79.92 -13.15 -5.70
C THR A 786 78.42 -13.38 -5.89
N ALA A 787 77.76 -12.58 -6.71
CA ALA A 787 76.35 -12.76 -7.07
C ALA A 787 76.16 -13.69 -8.28
N ASN A 788 77.22 -13.94 -9.07
CA ASN A 788 77.14 -14.88 -10.17
C ASN A 788 77.15 -16.29 -9.57
N LEU A 789 76.07 -17.04 -9.81
CA LEU A 789 75.88 -18.42 -9.33
C LEU A 789 77.00 -19.35 -9.80
N PHE A 790 77.65 -19.01 -10.91
CA PHE A 790 78.78 -19.74 -11.51
C PHE A 790 80.12 -19.03 -11.27
N SER A 791 80.20 -18.09 -10.32
CA SER A 791 81.42 -17.35 -10.02
C SER A 791 82.57 -18.27 -9.61
N GLY A 792 83.67 -18.23 -10.35
CA GLY A 792 84.85 -19.05 -10.09
C GLY A 792 84.82 -20.44 -10.73
N ILE A 793 83.77 -20.74 -11.50
CA ILE A 793 83.66 -21.94 -12.31
C ILE A 793 84.40 -21.71 -13.64
N ASP A 794 85.62 -22.28 -13.75
CA ASP A 794 86.33 -22.45 -15.03
C ASP A 794 86.10 -23.88 -15.51
N VAL A 795 85.39 -23.99 -16.63
CA VAL A 795 84.93 -25.26 -17.21
C VAL A 795 85.71 -25.64 -18.46
N GLY A 796 86.81 -24.93 -18.76
CA GLY A 796 87.72 -25.29 -19.84
C GLY A 796 87.19 -24.95 -21.24
N TYR A 797 88.11 -24.86 -22.21
CA TYR A 797 87.83 -24.37 -23.57
C TYR A 797 86.62 -25.07 -24.22
N SER A 798 85.69 -24.30 -24.79
CA SER A 798 84.46 -24.77 -25.45
C SER A 798 83.49 -25.50 -24.52
N SER A 799 83.05 -24.82 -23.47
CA SER A 799 82.13 -25.38 -22.48
C SER A 799 80.72 -25.58 -23.05
N ALA A 800 80.16 -26.75 -22.81
CA ALA A 800 78.77 -27.05 -23.12
C ALA A 800 78.02 -27.36 -21.81
N PRO A 801 77.36 -26.35 -21.19
CA PRO A 801 76.50 -26.62 -20.05
C PRO A 801 75.30 -27.47 -20.50
N THR A 802 74.73 -28.20 -19.53
CA THR A 802 73.42 -28.86 -19.54
C THR A 802 72.90 -28.77 -18.12
N PHE A 803 71.59 -28.59 -17.95
CA PHE A 803 70.94 -28.60 -16.65
C PHE A 803 69.92 -29.73 -16.60
N ALA A 804 69.92 -30.50 -15.52
CA ALA A 804 68.97 -31.57 -15.25
C ALA A 804 68.91 -31.80 -13.74
N ASP A 805 67.74 -32.13 -13.22
CA ASP A 805 67.58 -32.63 -11.85
C ASP A 805 68.05 -34.10 -11.84
N ILE A 806 69.35 -34.33 -11.64
CA ILE A 806 69.91 -35.68 -11.74
C ILE A 806 69.83 -36.44 -10.42
N ASP A 807 69.64 -35.74 -9.30
CA ASP A 807 69.49 -36.36 -7.99
C ASP A 807 68.06 -36.34 -7.41
N GLY A 808 67.10 -35.88 -8.22
CA GLY A 808 65.67 -35.99 -7.96
C GLY A 808 65.19 -35.14 -6.77
N ASP A 809 65.93 -34.09 -6.41
CA ASP A 809 65.60 -33.22 -5.29
C ASP A 809 64.70 -32.02 -5.68
N GLY A 810 64.36 -31.92 -6.97
CA GLY A 810 63.43 -30.95 -7.53
C GLY A 810 64.08 -29.62 -7.93
N ASP A 811 65.39 -29.48 -7.75
CA ASP A 811 66.16 -28.36 -8.29
C ASP A 811 67.15 -28.82 -9.39
N VAL A 812 67.56 -27.91 -10.28
CA VAL A 812 68.36 -28.28 -11.46
C VAL A 812 69.85 -28.21 -11.15
N ASP A 813 70.55 -29.32 -11.40
CA ASP A 813 72.01 -29.36 -11.32
C ASP A 813 72.68 -28.91 -12.61
N ALA A 814 73.94 -28.47 -12.52
CA ALA A 814 74.71 -28.11 -13.70
C ALA A 814 75.74 -29.18 -14.04
N ILE A 815 75.67 -29.69 -15.27
CA ILE A 815 76.65 -30.60 -15.84
C ILE A 815 77.34 -29.87 -16.99
N VAL A 816 78.66 -29.78 -16.93
CA VAL A 816 79.43 -29.03 -17.92
C VAL A 816 80.47 -29.92 -18.56
N GLY A 817 80.33 -30.12 -19.87
CA GLY A 817 81.31 -30.85 -20.67
C GLY A 817 82.51 -29.99 -21.05
N GLU A 818 83.71 -30.54 -20.88
CA GLU A 818 84.96 -29.95 -21.34
C GLU A 818 85.34 -30.43 -22.76
N ARG A 819 86.14 -29.64 -23.48
CA ARG A 819 86.73 -30.07 -24.77
C ARG A 819 87.57 -31.35 -24.69
N ASN A 820 88.11 -31.73 -23.54
CA ASN A 820 88.89 -32.98 -23.37
C ASN A 820 88.02 -34.21 -23.03
N GLY A 821 86.70 -34.02 -22.95
CA GLY A 821 85.72 -35.06 -22.64
C GLY A 821 85.54 -35.36 -21.17
N THR A 822 85.99 -34.50 -20.26
CA THR A 822 85.64 -34.61 -18.84
C THR A 822 84.28 -33.95 -18.59
N LEU A 823 83.43 -34.56 -17.77
CA LEU A 823 82.20 -33.92 -17.27
C LEU A 823 82.44 -33.39 -15.86
N LYS A 824 82.10 -32.13 -15.63
CA LYS A 824 82.05 -31.54 -14.30
C LYS A 824 80.61 -31.48 -13.82
N TYR A 825 80.40 -31.93 -12.59
CA TYR A 825 79.13 -31.87 -11.89
C TYR A 825 79.15 -30.76 -10.85
N TYR A 826 78.14 -29.92 -10.87
CA TYR A 826 77.91 -28.90 -9.87
C TYR A 826 76.54 -29.13 -9.28
N LYS A 827 76.53 -29.55 -8.01
CA LYS A 827 75.29 -29.74 -7.29
C LYS A 827 74.68 -28.39 -6.92
N ASN A 828 73.38 -28.25 -7.10
CA ASN A 828 72.57 -27.20 -6.50
C ASN A 828 71.84 -27.77 -5.27
N ASP A 829 71.84 -27.06 -4.14
CA ASP A 829 71.16 -27.49 -2.91
C ASP A 829 70.32 -26.30 -2.41
N THR A 830 69.02 -26.48 -2.20
CA THR A 830 68.11 -25.46 -1.65
C THR A 830 67.87 -25.62 -0.13
N PRO A 831 67.33 -24.61 0.59
CA PRO A 831 67.89 -23.41 1.28
C PRO A 831 68.78 -23.66 2.55
N PRO A 832 69.37 -22.60 3.17
CA PRO A 832 69.10 -21.17 2.96
C PRO A 832 70.05 -20.48 1.97
N LYS A 833 69.44 -19.70 1.08
CA LYS A 833 70.00 -18.82 0.04
C LYS A 833 71.31 -18.12 0.45
N PRO A 834 72.21 -17.80 -0.52
CA PRO A 834 72.01 -17.81 -1.98
C PRO A 834 72.16 -19.20 -2.63
N PHE A 835 71.47 -19.40 -3.75
CA PHE A 835 71.67 -20.54 -4.66
C PHE A 835 73.14 -20.53 -5.09
N ILE A 836 73.88 -21.61 -4.87
CA ILE A 836 75.29 -21.70 -5.25
C ILE A 836 75.48 -23.07 -5.89
N PHE A 837 75.97 -23.08 -7.13
CA PHE A 837 76.44 -24.30 -7.78
C PHE A 837 77.79 -24.69 -7.19
N VAL A 838 77.83 -25.78 -6.42
CA VAL A 838 79.04 -26.23 -5.76
C VAL A 838 79.68 -27.35 -6.58
N ALA A 839 80.93 -27.14 -6.99
CA ALA A 839 81.69 -28.15 -7.72
C ALA A 839 81.89 -29.39 -6.86
N THR A 840 81.31 -30.51 -7.28
CA THR A 840 81.48 -31.79 -6.60
C THR A 840 82.67 -32.53 -7.22
N THR A 841 83.58 -33.05 -6.41
CA THR A 841 84.82 -33.70 -6.88
C THR A 841 85.05 -35.05 -6.22
N GLY A 842 85.90 -35.88 -6.81
CA GLY A 842 86.19 -37.22 -6.28
C GLY A 842 84.97 -38.12 -6.35
N THR A 843 84.82 -39.05 -5.41
CA THR A 843 83.75 -40.06 -5.41
C THR A 843 82.34 -39.49 -5.25
N ALA A 844 82.20 -38.22 -4.87
CA ALA A 844 80.91 -37.55 -4.80
C ALA A 844 80.45 -36.99 -6.16
N ASN A 845 81.35 -36.88 -7.16
CA ASN A 845 80.94 -36.53 -8.52
C ASN A 845 80.37 -37.79 -9.19
N PRO A 846 79.09 -37.80 -9.61
CA PRO A 846 78.46 -38.94 -10.30
C PRO A 846 79.19 -39.38 -11.57
N PHE A 847 79.92 -38.46 -12.21
CA PHE A 847 80.70 -38.68 -13.42
C PHE A 847 82.21 -38.85 -13.15
N ASN A 848 82.60 -39.10 -11.90
CA ASN A 848 84.01 -39.19 -11.53
C ASN A 848 84.75 -40.30 -12.31
N GLY A 849 85.81 -39.91 -13.02
CA GLY A 849 86.60 -40.84 -13.83
C GLY A 849 85.98 -41.20 -15.19
N ILE A 850 84.83 -40.62 -15.52
CA ILE A 850 84.19 -40.78 -16.83
C ILE A 850 84.83 -39.80 -17.82
N ASN A 851 85.33 -40.32 -18.95
CA ASN A 851 85.70 -39.52 -20.11
C ASN A 851 84.76 -39.84 -21.29
N VAL A 852 83.98 -38.83 -21.64
CA VAL A 852 82.92 -38.90 -22.65
C VAL A 852 83.37 -38.39 -24.02
N GLY A 853 84.65 -38.09 -24.23
CA GLY A 853 85.17 -37.64 -25.54
C GLY A 853 85.01 -36.13 -25.80
N ASN A 854 85.81 -35.60 -26.72
CA ASN A 854 85.92 -34.16 -26.93
C ASN A 854 84.60 -33.51 -27.36
N TYR A 855 84.32 -32.30 -26.86
CA TYR A 855 83.11 -31.50 -27.17
C TYR A 855 81.78 -32.15 -26.77
N SER A 856 81.76 -32.81 -25.62
CA SER A 856 80.61 -33.57 -25.13
C SER A 856 79.49 -32.71 -24.55
N ALA A 857 78.31 -32.78 -25.18
CA ALA A 857 76.96 -32.51 -24.68
C ALA A 857 76.25 -33.71 -24.02
N PRO A 858 76.28 -33.98 -22.69
CA PRO A 858 75.41 -35.03 -22.17
C PRO A 858 73.94 -34.61 -22.31
N THR A 859 73.11 -35.56 -22.72
CA THR A 859 71.64 -35.49 -22.68
C THR A 859 71.16 -36.46 -21.62
N PHE A 860 70.13 -36.05 -20.89
CA PHE A 860 69.64 -36.75 -19.72
C PHE A 860 68.18 -37.12 -19.92
N ALA A 861 67.85 -38.39 -19.77
CA ALA A 861 66.49 -38.93 -19.84
C ALA A 861 66.45 -40.32 -19.18
N ASP A 862 65.28 -40.74 -18.75
CA ASP A 862 65.05 -42.12 -18.30
C ASP A 862 64.96 -43.05 -19.53
N ILE A 863 66.01 -43.86 -19.77
CA ILE A 863 66.12 -44.66 -21.01
C ILE A 863 65.64 -46.09 -20.81
N ASP A 864 65.75 -46.62 -19.59
CA ASP A 864 65.26 -47.96 -19.29
C ASP A 864 63.98 -48.00 -18.44
N GLY A 865 63.39 -46.83 -18.20
CA GLY A 865 62.06 -46.69 -17.61
C GLY A 865 62.05 -47.00 -16.12
N ASP A 866 63.18 -46.86 -15.42
CA ASP A 866 63.29 -47.17 -13.99
C ASP A 866 63.05 -45.95 -13.08
N GLY A 867 62.65 -44.82 -13.69
CA GLY A 867 62.28 -43.58 -13.00
C GLY A 867 63.48 -42.72 -12.60
N ASP A 868 64.70 -43.17 -12.84
CA ASP A 868 65.90 -42.36 -12.68
C ASP A 868 66.46 -41.88 -14.03
N VAL A 869 67.26 -40.81 -13.98
CA VAL A 869 67.71 -40.14 -15.20
C VAL A 869 69.06 -40.70 -15.64
N ASP A 870 69.12 -41.32 -16.82
CA ASP A 870 70.34 -41.80 -17.45
C ASP A 870 71.06 -40.72 -18.26
N ALA A 871 72.33 -40.96 -18.62
CA ALA A 871 73.11 -40.03 -19.45
C ALA A 871 73.53 -40.64 -20.79
N ILE A 872 73.28 -39.88 -21.86
CA ILE A 872 73.69 -40.22 -23.23
C ILE A 872 74.65 -39.16 -23.71
N VAL A 873 75.78 -39.59 -24.25
CA VAL A 873 76.82 -38.67 -24.71
C VAL A 873 77.29 -39.03 -26.10
N GLY A 874 77.14 -38.06 -27.01
CA GLY A 874 77.73 -38.15 -28.33
C GLY A 874 79.22 -37.89 -28.31
N VAL A 875 79.95 -38.64 -29.13
CA VAL A 875 81.41 -38.56 -29.21
C VAL A 875 81.86 -38.22 -30.63
N ASN A 876 83.08 -37.67 -30.74
CA ASN A 876 83.61 -37.19 -32.02
C ASN A 876 83.70 -38.23 -33.14
N ASP A 877 83.78 -39.53 -32.83
CA ASP A 877 83.85 -40.61 -33.84
C ASP A 877 82.46 -41.06 -34.34
N GLY A 878 81.42 -40.31 -33.99
CA GLY A 878 80.05 -40.51 -34.40
C GLY A 878 79.28 -41.53 -33.57
N THR A 879 79.91 -42.24 -32.63
CA THR A 879 79.21 -43.18 -31.74
C THR A 879 78.47 -42.46 -30.59
N LEU A 880 77.56 -43.17 -29.93
CA LEU A 880 76.87 -42.72 -28.72
C LEU A 880 77.25 -43.61 -27.53
N LYS A 881 77.63 -42.98 -26.42
CA LYS A 881 77.89 -43.66 -25.15
C LYS A 881 76.68 -43.52 -24.25
N TYR A 882 76.23 -44.64 -23.69
CA TYR A 882 75.18 -44.69 -22.68
C TYR A 882 75.78 -44.94 -21.31
N TYR A 883 75.31 -44.19 -20.33
CA TYR A 883 75.66 -44.31 -18.93
C TYR A 883 74.36 -44.50 -18.15
N LYS A 884 74.14 -45.73 -17.70
CA LYS A 884 73.01 -46.05 -16.84
C LYS A 884 73.26 -45.47 -15.45
N ASN A 885 72.28 -44.80 -14.85
CA ASN A 885 72.33 -44.49 -13.44
C ASN A 885 72.04 -45.77 -12.64
N THR A 886 72.99 -46.08 -11.76
CA THR A 886 73.01 -47.30 -10.95
C THR A 886 72.99 -46.95 -9.46
N GLY A 887 72.83 -45.66 -9.16
CA GLY A 887 72.74 -45.12 -7.82
C GLY A 887 71.33 -45.18 -7.29
N THR A 888 71.05 -44.26 -6.38
CA THR A 888 69.67 -43.93 -5.96
C THR A 888 69.33 -42.57 -6.53
N ALA A 889 68.05 -42.21 -6.65
CA ALA A 889 67.61 -40.85 -6.99
C ALA A 889 68.48 -39.78 -6.27
N THR A 890 68.51 -39.75 -4.93
CA THR A 890 69.27 -38.74 -4.16
C THR A 890 70.81 -38.84 -4.18
N ASN A 891 71.38 -39.83 -4.88
CA ASN A 891 72.84 -40.01 -4.98
C ASN A 891 73.16 -40.83 -6.26
N PRO A 892 73.10 -40.19 -7.43
CA PRO A 892 73.24 -40.86 -8.71
C PRO A 892 74.66 -41.37 -8.95
N ILE A 893 74.80 -42.51 -9.61
CA ILE A 893 76.09 -43.11 -9.99
C ILE A 893 76.00 -43.59 -11.43
N TYR A 894 76.70 -42.91 -12.34
CA TYR A 894 76.65 -43.22 -13.76
C TYR A 894 77.70 -44.26 -14.14
N THR A 895 77.24 -45.40 -14.64
CA THR A 895 78.11 -46.48 -15.12
C THR A 895 77.96 -46.66 -16.61
N GLN A 896 79.07 -46.59 -17.35
CA GLN A 896 79.05 -46.77 -18.80
C GLN A 896 78.58 -48.19 -19.15
N GLN A 897 77.57 -48.27 -20.00
CA GLN A 897 77.16 -49.53 -20.60
C GLN A 897 77.89 -49.75 -21.93
N ILE A 898 78.17 -51.01 -22.24
CA ILE A 898 78.92 -51.42 -23.44
C ILE A 898 78.24 -52.61 -24.14
N GLY A 899 78.49 -52.76 -25.44
CA GLY A 899 77.94 -53.88 -26.21
C GLY A 899 76.42 -53.84 -26.25
N THR A 900 75.76 -54.96 -25.96
CA THR A 900 74.29 -55.07 -25.97
C THR A 900 73.60 -54.35 -24.82
N ALA A 901 74.34 -53.95 -23.78
CA ALA A 901 73.80 -53.13 -22.69
C ALA A 901 73.79 -51.64 -23.03
N ASN A 902 74.50 -51.21 -24.08
CA ASN A 902 74.34 -49.87 -24.63
C ASN A 902 73.27 -49.92 -25.72
N PRO A 903 72.08 -49.35 -25.49
CA PRO A 903 70.97 -49.44 -26.42
C PRO A 903 71.25 -48.70 -27.74
N PHE A 904 72.25 -47.82 -27.76
CA PHE A 904 72.70 -47.07 -28.94
C PHE A 904 73.93 -47.68 -29.63
N ASN A 905 74.41 -48.86 -29.22
CA ASN A 905 75.68 -49.43 -29.72
C ASN A 905 75.68 -49.73 -31.23
N SER A 906 74.52 -49.74 -31.88
CA SER A 906 74.36 -49.92 -33.33
C SER A 906 74.38 -48.59 -34.12
N ILE A 907 74.36 -47.44 -33.44
CA ILE A 907 74.22 -46.11 -34.04
C ILE A 907 75.59 -45.46 -34.23
N ASN A 908 75.84 -44.95 -35.45
CA ASN A 908 77.00 -44.13 -35.77
C ASN A 908 76.59 -43.02 -36.75
N VAL A 909 76.71 -41.76 -36.33
CA VAL A 909 76.35 -40.56 -37.12
C VAL A 909 77.55 -39.89 -37.79
N GLN A 910 78.66 -40.61 -37.93
CA GLN A 910 79.92 -40.26 -38.57
C GLN A 910 80.81 -39.28 -37.79
N ASP A 911 80.46 -37.99 -37.73
CA ASP A 911 81.32 -36.97 -37.13
C ASP A 911 80.53 -36.11 -36.13
N SER A 912 81.02 -36.04 -34.89
CA SER A 912 80.51 -35.19 -33.80
C SER A 912 78.98 -35.26 -33.58
N SER A 913 78.53 -36.29 -32.86
CA SER A 913 77.13 -36.39 -32.41
C SER A 913 76.82 -35.44 -31.26
N THR A 914 75.66 -34.79 -31.34
CA THR A 914 74.93 -34.25 -30.19
C THR A 914 73.57 -34.93 -30.17
N PRO A 915 73.35 -35.95 -29.32
CA PRO A 915 72.06 -36.63 -29.26
C PRO A 915 70.99 -35.63 -28.81
N THR A 916 69.76 -35.80 -29.29
CA THR A 916 68.58 -35.08 -28.81
C THR A 916 67.50 -36.13 -28.70
N LEU A 917 66.77 -36.14 -27.59
CA LEU A 917 65.67 -37.06 -27.39
C LEU A 917 64.36 -36.30 -27.42
N ALA A 918 63.39 -36.84 -28.13
CA ALA A 918 62.04 -36.34 -28.19
C ALA A 918 61.12 -37.49 -28.60
N ASP A 919 59.86 -37.47 -28.16
CA ASP A 919 58.82 -38.33 -28.72
C ASP A 919 58.41 -37.72 -30.08
N ILE A 920 59.01 -38.22 -31.16
CA ILE A 920 58.84 -37.63 -32.51
C ILE A 920 57.56 -38.16 -33.15
N ASP A 921 57.16 -39.38 -32.81
CA ASP A 921 55.92 -39.98 -33.32
C ASP A 921 54.76 -40.07 -32.30
N GLY A 922 54.87 -39.46 -31.13
CA GLY A 922 53.77 -39.37 -30.18
C GLY A 922 53.26 -40.73 -29.69
N ASP A 923 54.07 -41.79 -29.78
CA ASP A 923 53.72 -43.12 -29.31
C ASP A 923 54.02 -43.32 -27.81
N GLY A 924 54.66 -42.32 -27.20
CA GLY A 924 54.95 -42.22 -25.78
C GLY A 924 56.33 -42.74 -25.40
N ASP A 925 57.14 -43.22 -26.35
CA ASP A 925 58.56 -43.49 -26.13
C ASP A 925 59.49 -42.36 -26.63
N LEU A 926 60.77 -42.42 -26.27
CA LEU A 926 61.74 -41.41 -26.67
C LEU A 926 62.46 -41.85 -27.95
N ASP A 927 62.36 -41.05 -29.00
CA ASP A 927 63.17 -41.17 -30.21
C ASP A 927 64.49 -40.38 -30.09
N LEU A 928 65.46 -40.74 -30.94
CA LEU A 928 66.81 -40.16 -30.99
C LEU A 928 67.16 -39.49 -32.33
#